data_AF-A0A0L0S945-F1
#
_entry.id   AF-A0A0L0S945-F1
#
_cell.length_a   1.000
_cell.length_b   1.000
_cell.length_c   1.000
_cell.angle_alpha   90.00
_cell.angle_beta   90.00
_cell.angle_gamma   90.00
#
_symmetry.space_group_name_H-M   'P 1'
#
loop_
_entity.id
_entity.type
_entity.pdbx_description
1 polymer ?
#
loop_
_entity_poly.entity_id
_entity_poly.type
_entity_poly.pdbx_seq_one_letter_code
_entity_poly.pdbx_strand_id
1 'polypeptide(L)'
;MNILWYISGHGFGHATRCTFLINHILTTDSSARIEAVTLAPAHLFSDLGRDFGPACRFTLRQTECALDAGVLQSDALTIDCEKSLTTAEQWMFNDRPRFIASEIARLEQAKHAREQAGQCKSGDASYPDIILSDAAFAPLRIARTLGIPSAICTNFTWDAIYTSLWKTRSDAPLPAWIRAITQDYFCATKWLCEFGALDDDGVPELLRKHVPVATIPLFGRAAIQNPAALRARYNIPPSNKVALLTFGGHDSQRLFASKTLQFSKWTFVGAVEHPDVLYLDPKTTHIPDWMAVADVVVGKVGFGTCTEIALAGTPFFYVSRRFWIEEPALVKATSSLPGLIIEELPLDLFESGTTWFDHVQSRLAEYESLRPVQPPAELVDTHGNDVFWDQVRQLVQEPTPARHGGDDQLAVVSELVQLAGTVADGTLHPLTLTYTSSAAGPIKPILGVQASSWPKFILDPHARISLAGARFWELGRYIGTDIPDWAILGLAEANIRPHVQAAVARGEQAAECSVEALDWLADDIGPLPTGVDVIMAADVVYQDHLTDGFLFTLHSLLTANPSATAFICAEKRFNWHATDDRPRAMAFEYFAERVKRWYAPKWNIVEHNVSDEVLAAGGRIDEFAAFDGKDMILWEVTLKPGAGARR
;
A
#
# COMPACT_ATOMS: atom_id res chain seq x y z
N MET A 1 19.71 -10.40 -17.04
CA MET A 1 18.63 -10.50 -16.03
C MET A 1 17.66 -9.36 -16.27
N ASN A 2 16.35 -9.63 -16.32
CA ASN A 2 15.29 -8.62 -16.45
C ASN A 2 14.69 -8.32 -15.08
N ILE A 3 14.76 -7.08 -14.64
CA ILE A 3 14.30 -6.62 -13.33
C ILE A 3 13.17 -5.64 -13.56
N LEU A 4 12.03 -5.89 -12.91
CA LEU A 4 10.92 -4.94 -12.84
C LEU A 4 10.89 -4.31 -11.46
N TRP A 5 11.17 -3.01 -11.38
CA TRP A 5 11.29 -2.30 -10.11
C TRP A 5 10.18 -1.28 -9.94
N TYR A 6 9.31 -1.53 -8.96
CA TYR A 6 8.27 -0.59 -8.56
C TYR A 6 8.81 0.34 -7.48
N ILE A 7 8.78 1.65 -7.73
CA ILE A 7 9.37 2.66 -6.86
C ILE A 7 8.28 3.58 -6.37
N SER A 8 8.10 3.69 -5.05
CA SER A 8 7.08 4.55 -4.47
C SER A 8 7.17 5.97 -5.02
N GLY A 9 6.02 6.54 -5.37
CA GLY A 9 5.93 7.95 -5.78
C GLY A 9 5.98 8.91 -4.58
N HIS A 10 5.98 8.40 -3.36
CA HIS A 10 5.91 9.20 -2.15
C HIS A 10 7.24 9.91 -1.86
N GLY A 11 7.37 11.14 -2.36
CA GLY A 11 8.56 11.96 -2.13
C GLY A 11 9.78 11.55 -2.96
N PHE A 12 10.74 12.47 -3.09
CA PHE A 12 11.88 12.25 -4.00
C PHE A 12 12.94 11.30 -3.43
N GLY A 13 12.92 11.04 -2.11
CA GLY A 13 13.88 10.15 -1.44
C GLY A 13 13.86 8.72 -2.02
N HIS A 14 12.68 8.20 -2.28
CA HIS A 14 12.47 6.87 -2.87
C HIS A 14 13.10 6.74 -4.26
N ALA A 15 12.81 7.68 -5.15
CA ALA A 15 13.39 7.71 -6.49
C ALA A 15 14.91 7.94 -6.46
N THR A 16 15.41 8.84 -5.62
CA THR A 16 16.85 9.14 -5.55
C THR A 16 17.68 8.00 -4.96
N ARG A 17 17.17 7.25 -3.97
CA ARG A 17 17.85 6.03 -3.49
C ARG A 17 17.83 4.90 -4.52
N CYS A 18 16.70 4.70 -5.21
CA CYS A 18 16.59 3.64 -6.20
C CYS A 18 17.43 3.93 -7.43
N THR A 19 17.47 5.18 -7.91
CA THR A 19 18.31 5.56 -9.05
C THR A 19 19.79 5.32 -8.79
N PHE A 20 20.27 5.53 -7.55
CA PHE A 20 21.63 5.18 -7.15
C PHE A 20 21.90 3.67 -7.28
N LEU A 21 21.02 2.82 -6.74
CA LEU A 21 21.16 1.37 -6.86
C LEU A 21 21.04 0.88 -8.31
N ILE A 22 20.10 1.42 -9.09
CA ILE A 22 19.92 1.11 -10.51
C ILE A 22 21.19 1.45 -11.30
N ASN A 23 21.77 2.64 -11.07
CA ASN A 23 23.00 3.03 -11.73
C ASN A 23 24.14 2.06 -11.40
N HIS A 24 24.27 1.66 -10.13
CA HIS A 24 25.26 0.69 -9.70
C HIS A 24 25.09 -0.65 -10.44
N ILE A 25 23.88 -1.23 -10.43
CA ILE A 25 23.57 -2.51 -11.08
C ILE A 25 23.87 -2.44 -12.59
N LEU A 26 23.41 -1.39 -13.28
CA LEU A 26 23.59 -1.27 -14.73
C LEU A 26 25.05 -1.01 -15.12
N THR A 27 25.83 -0.41 -14.23
CA THR A 27 27.27 -0.21 -14.43
C THR A 27 28.06 -1.51 -14.22
N THR A 28 27.72 -2.30 -13.20
CA THR A 28 28.48 -3.50 -12.82
C THR A 28 28.06 -4.77 -13.57
N ASP A 29 26.80 -4.89 -14.00
CA ASP A 29 26.31 -6.03 -14.77
C ASP A 29 25.72 -5.61 -16.13
N SER A 30 26.55 -5.68 -17.17
CA SER A 30 26.17 -5.40 -18.57
C SER A 30 24.97 -6.21 -19.11
N SER A 31 24.61 -7.33 -18.47
CA SER A 31 23.47 -8.18 -18.84
C SER A 31 22.16 -7.79 -18.14
N ALA A 32 22.22 -6.93 -17.13
CA ALA A 32 21.05 -6.45 -16.42
C ALA A 32 20.25 -5.46 -17.29
N ARG A 33 18.92 -5.61 -17.25
CA ARG A 33 17.92 -4.70 -17.83
C ARG A 33 16.89 -4.37 -16.75
N ILE A 34 16.58 -3.10 -16.59
CA ILE A 34 15.68 -2.61 -15.53
C ILE A 34 14.55 -1.81 -16.17
N GLU A 35 13.31 -2.19 -15.87
CA GLU A 35 12.12 -1.35 -16.05
C GLU A 35 11.75 -0.77 -14.68
N ALA A 36 11.83 0.55 -14.53
CA ALA A 36 11.37 1.26 -13.33
C ALA A 36 9.95 1.77 -13.54
N VAL A 37 9.04 1.45 -12.61
CA VAL A 37 7.63 1.87 -12.63
C VAL A 37 7.38 2.78 -11.44
N THR A 38 6.92 4.01 -11.68
CA THR A 38 6.72 4.99 -10.60
C THR A 38 5.86 6.17 -11.04
N LEU A 39 5.32 6.92 -10.07
CA LEU A 39 4.78 8.27 -10.25
C LEU A 39 5.79 9.37 -9.91
N ALA A 40 7.00 9.01 -9.46
CA ALA A 40 8.03 9.99 -9.18
C ALA A 40 8.42 10.74 -10.46
N PRO A 41 8.72 12.05 -10.38
CA PRO A 41 9.01 12.87 -11.55
C PRO A 41 10.13 12.30 -12.42
N ALA A 42 9.89 12.19 -13.73
CA ALA A 42 10.82 11.57 -14.67
C ALA A 42 12.23 12.21 -14.71
N HIS A 43 12.37 13.48 -14.36
CA HIS A 43 13.68 14.16 -14.32
C HIS A 43 14.66 13.51 -13.34
N LEU A 44 14.17 12.85 -12.27
CA LEU A 44 15.00 12.13 -11.31
C LEU A 44 15.71 10.91 -11.92
N PHE A 45 15.23 10.41 -13.06
CA PHE A 45 15.77 9.25 -13.78
C PHE A 45 16.47 9.64 -15.10
N SER A 46 16.62 10.94 -15.36
CA SER A 46 17.10 11.44 -16.66
C SER A 46 18.51 10.97 -17.00
N ASP A 47 19.41 10.89 -16.02
CA ASP A 47 20.76 10.37 -16.19
C ASP A 47 20.75 8.90 -16.61
N LEU A 48 19.95 8.06 -15.93
CA LEU A 48 19.80 6.65 -16.29
C LEU A 48 19.24 6.47 -17.71
N GLY A 49 18.25 7.30 -18.08
CA GLY A 49 17.68 7.31 -19.43
C GLY A 49 18.70 7.70 -20.49
N ARG A 50 19.56 8.68 -20.22
CA ARG A 50 20.65 9.09 -21.12
C ARG A 50 21.72 8.01 -21.23
N ASP A 51 22.15 7.45 -20.11
CA ASP A 51 23.35 6.63 -20.03
C ASP A 51 23.07 5.16 -20.42
N PHE A 52 21.86 4.66 -20.15
CA PHE A 52 21.49 3.25 -20.39
C PHE A 52 20.28 3.05 -21.32
N GLY A 53 19.52 4.10 -21.62
CA GLY A 53 18.36 4.05 -22.53
C GLY A 53 18.72 3.67 -23.97
N PRO A 54 19.78 4.21 -24.60
CA PRO A 54 20.17 3.83 -25.97
C PRO A 54 20.50 2.35 -26.15
N ALA A 55 20.90 1.67 -25.06
CA ALA A 55 21.16 0.22 -25.05
C ALA A 55 19.90 -0.61 -24.69
N CYS A 56 18.76 0.04 -24.49
CA CYS A 56 17.51 -0.54 -23.98
C CYS A 56 17.73 -1.32 -22.67
N ARG A 57 18.64 -0.85 -21.82
CA ARG A 57 18.97 -1.47 -20.52
C ARG A 57 18.24 -0.80 -19.36
N PHE A 58 17.76 0.41 -19.55
CA PHE A 58 16.89 1.10 -18.62
C PHE A 58 15.66 1.64 -19.35
N THR A 59 14.48 1.38 -18.78
CA THR A 59 13.21 1.97 -19.23
C THR A 59 12.49 2.53 -18.01
N LEU A 60 11.98 3.76 -18.13
CA LEU A 60 11.09 4.36 -17.13
C LEU A 60 9.66 4.28 -17.64
N ARG A 61 8.76 3.69 -16.85
CA ARG A 61 7.32 3.73 -17.08
C ARG A 61 6.64 4.57 -15.99
N GLN A 62 6.02 5.66 -16.42
CA GLN A 62 5.09 6.39 -15.57
C GLN A 62 3.77 5.61 -15.56
N THR A 63 3.33 5.20 -14.37
CA THR A 63 2.05 4.49 -14.20
C THR A 63 0.89 5.49 -14.15
N GLU A 64 -0.31 5.07 -14.55
CA GLU A 64 -1.52 5.91 -14.44
C GLU A 64 -2.11 5.89 -13.03
N CYS A 65 -1.86 4.81 -12.27
CA CYS A 65 -2.30 4.64 -10.90
C CYS A 65 -1.11 4.69 -9.95
N ALA A 66 -1.28 5.29 -8.77
CA ALA A 66 -0.28 5.26 -7.72
C ALA A 66 -0.02 3.82 -7.24
N LEU A 67 1.23 3.52 -6.88
CA LEU A 67 1.67 2.19 -6.40
C LEU A 67 1.37 1.95 -4.92
N ASP A 68 1.19 3.05 -4.19
CA ASP A 68 0.80 3.15 -2.79
C ASP A 68 0.19 4.55 -2.57
N ALA A 69 -0.40 4.78 -1.39
CA ALA A 69 -0.99 6.07 -1.03
C ALA A 69 -0.01 7.03 -0.37
N GLY A 70 1.10 6.51 0.16
CA GLY A 70 2.03 7.27 0.99
C GLY A 70 1.40 7.94 2.20
N VAL A 71 2.03 9.02 2.68
CA VAL A 71 1.44 9.94 3.66
C VAL A 71 1.30 11.34 3.08
N LEU A 72 0.39 12.12 3.62
CA LEU A 72 0.20 13.53 3.27
C LEU A 72 0.77 14.41 4.37
N GLN A 73 1.43 15.49 3.99
CA GLN A 73 1.97 16.47 4.92
C GLN A 73 1.11 17.73 4.88
N SER A 74 0.84 18.34 6.03
CA SER A 74 0.17 19.65 6.12
C SER A 74 1.15 20.80 5.91
N ASP A 75 2.42 20.58 6.23
CA ASP A 75 3.53 21.53 6.12
C ASP A 75 4.87 20.77 5.97
N ALA A 76 6.00 21.45 6.06
CA ALA A 76 7.33 20.84 5.88
C ALA A 76 7.72 19.79 6.95
N LEU A 77 7.07 19.82 8.12
CA LEU A 77 7.44 19.08 9.33
C LEU A 77 6.32 18.21 9.92
N THR A 78 5.07 18.36 9.45
CA THR A 78 3.90 17.68 10.05
C THR A 78 3.17 16.78 9.06
N ILE A 79 2.95 15.53 9.46
CA ILE A 79 2.05 14.60 8.76
C ILE A 79 0.59 14.95 9.11
N ASP A 80 -0.27 15.02 8.10
CA ASP A 80 -1.72 15.08 8.27
C ASP A 80 -2.24 13.64 8.47
N CYS A 81 -2.34 13.21 9.73
CA CYS A 81 -2.71 11.83 10.09
C CYS A 81 -4.06 11.42 9.51
N GLU A 82 -5.06 12.30 9.59
CA GLU A 82 -6.43 11.99 9.17
C GLU A 82 -6.50 11.86 7.65
N LYS A 83 -5.97 12.83 6.90
CA LYS A 83 -5.97 12.73 5.43
C LYS A 83 -5.12 11.57 4.93
N SER A 84 -4.00 11.28 5.59
CA SER A 84 -3.14 10.13 5.23
C SER A 84 -3.89 8.81 5.37
N LEU A 85 -4.56 8.58 6.51
CA LEU A 85 -5.31 7.34 6.74
C LEU A 85 -6.52 7.22 5.81
N THR A 86 -7.26 8.31 5.59
CA THR A 86 -8.40 8.32 4.65
C THR A 86 -7.93 8.06 3.21
N THR A 87 -6.84 8.68 2.77
CA THR A 87 -6.30 8.47 1.41
C THR A 87 -5.78 7.04 1.24
N ALA A 88 -5.11 6.49 2.24
CA ALA A 88 -4.64 5.11 2.23
C ALA A 88 -5.79 4.11 2.17
N GLU A 89 -6.83 4.33 2.98
CA GLU A 89 -8.05 3.52 2.95
C GLU A 89 -8.72 3.57 1.56
N GLN A 90 -8.91 4.76 1.00
CA GLN A 90 -9.49 4.94 -0.34
C GLN A 90 -8.66 4.25 -1.43
N TRP A 91 -7.33 4.38 -1.38
CA TRP A 91 -6.43 3.74 -2.33
C TRP A 91 -6.50 2.20 -2.23
N MET A 92 -6.54 1.66 -1.01
CA MET A 92 -6.68 0.22 -0.76
C MET A 92 -7.95 -0.35 -1.38
N PHE A 93 -9.04 0.41 -1.35
CA PHE A 93 -10.33 -0.02 -1.90
C PHE A 93 -10.46 0.23 -3.41
N ASN A 94 -9.93 1.33 -3.92
CA ASN A 94 -10.18 1.76 -5.30
C ASN A 94 -9.04 1.39 -6.26
N ASP A 95 -7.83 1.78 -5.91
CA ASP A 95 -6.68 1.82 -6.82
C ASP A 95 -5.90 0.52 -6.77
N ARG A 96 -5.70 -0.04 -5.57
CA ARG A 96 -4.99 -1.30 -5.37
C ARG A 96 -5.53 -2.44 -6.25
N PRO A 97 -6.85 -2.74 -6.28
CA PRO A 97 -7.35 -3.85 -7.08
C PRO A 97 -7.16 -3.61 -8.59
N ARG A 98 -7.36 -2.36 -9.04
CA ARG A 98 -7.19 -1.95 -10.45
C ARG A 98 -5.73 -2.08 -10.89
N PHE A 99 -4.81 -1.56 -10.08
CA PHE A 99 -3.38 -1.62 -10.33
C PHE A 99 -2.89 -3.08 -10.40
N ILE A 100 -3.24 -3.91 -9.41
CA ILE A 100 -2.86 -5.32 -9.39
C ILE A 100 -3.40 -6.06 -10.62
N ALA A 101 -4.68 -5.85 -10.96
CA ALA A 101 -5.30 -6.53 -12.10
C ALA A 101 -4.68 -6.12 -13.44
N SER A 102 -4.47 -4.82 -13.68
CA SER A 102 -3.91 -4.35 -14.96
C SER A 102 -2.47 -4.84 -15.16
N GLU A 103 -1.69 -4.83 -14.09
CA GLU A 103 -0.28 -5.18 -14.14
C GLU A 103 -0.07 -6.70 -14.23
N ILE A 104 -0.92 -7.51 -13.58
CA ILE A 104 -0.98 -8.96 -13.82
C ILE A 104 -1.28 -9.24 -15.29
N ALA A 105 -2.34 -8.64 -15.85
CA ALA A 105 -2.72 -8.87 -17.25
C ALA A 105 -1.59 -8.50 -18.22
N ARG A 106 -0.91 -7.38 -17.98
CA ARG A 106 0.26 -6.96 -18.77
C ARG A 106 1.40 -7.97 -18.68
N LEU A 107 1.73 -8.44 -17.48
CA LEU A 107 2.82 -9.38 -17.27
C LEU A 107 2.50 -10.78 -17.81
N GLU A 108 1.25 -11.23 -17.75
CA GLU A 108 0.83 -12.45 -18.43
C GLU A 108 0.98 -12.33 -19.93
N GLN A 109 0.58 -11.20 -20.55
CA GLN A 109 0.82 -10.97 -21.97
C GLN A 109 2.32 -11.01 -22.31
N ALA A 110 3.15 -10.36 -21.49
CA ALA A 110 4.61 -10.41 -21.64
C ALA A 110 5.18 -11.82 -21.49
N LYS A 111 4.61 -12.65 -20.60
CA LYS A 111 4.98 -14.05 -20.41
C LYS A 111 4.66 -14.87 -21.66
N HIS A 112 3.43 -14.78 -22.17
CA HIS A 112 3.03 -15.48 -23.39
C HIS A 112 3.88 -15.06 -24.59
N ALA A 113 4.17 -13.76 -24.73
CA ALA A 113 5.05 -13.26 -25.78
C ALA A 113 6.48 -13.84 -25.67
N ARG A 114 7.04 -13.92 -24.45
CA ARG A 114 8.35 -14.55 -24.20
C ARG A 114 8.37 -16.04 -24.54
N GLU A 115 7.30 -16.76 -24.23
CA GLU A 115 7.15 -18.19 -24.54
C GLU A 115 7.03 -18.43 -26.06
N GLN A 116 6.30 -17.58 -26.78
CA GLN A 116 6.14 -17.69 -28.24
C GLN A 116 7.38 -17.26 -29.04
N ALA A 117 8.13 -16.27 -28.56
CA ALA A 117 9.29 -15.75 -29.27
C ALA A 117 10.48 -16.71 -29.31
N GLY A 118 10.52 -17.73 -28.43
CA GLY A 118 11.72 -18.55 -28.23
C GLY A 118 12.91 -17.72 -27.72
N GLN A 119 14.01 -18.38 -27.35
CA GLN A 119 15.20 -17.68 -26.87
C GLN A 119 15.80 -16.80 -28.00
N CYS A 120 15.74 -15.47 -27.80
CA CYS A 120 16.26 -14.32 -28.59
C CYS A 120 15.22 -13.65 -29.53
N LYS A 121 14.98 -12.33 -29.50
CA LYS A 121 15.87 -11.16 -29.31
C LYS A 121 15.21 -10.01 -28.52
N SER A 122 16.07 -9.24 -27.88
CA SER A 122 15.83 -8.03 -27.08
C SER A 122 15.12 -6.89 -27.80
N GLY A 123 14.14 -6.26 -27.13
CA GLY A 123 13.63 -4.94 -27.52
C GLY A 123 12.32 -4.53 -26.87
N ASP A 124 11.38 -5.47 -26.69
CA ASP A 124 10.04 -5.21 -26.13
C ASP A 124 9.82 -5.93 -24.80
N ALA A 125 9.04 -5.30 -23.92
CA ALA A 125 8.78 -5.62 -22.51
C ALA A 125 8.90 -7.13 -22.18
N SER A 126 10.10 -7.54 -21.81
CA SER A 126 10.40 -8.92 -21.46
C SER A 126 9.86 -9.24 -20.07
N TYR A 127 9.13 -10.36 -19.95
CA TYR A 127 8.70 -10.89 -18.65
C TYR A 127 9.87 -10.89 -17.64
N PRO A 128 9.70 -10.33 -16.44
CA PRO A 128 10.80 -10.14 -15.50
C PRO A 128 11.26 -11.46 -14.88
N ASP A 129 12.54 -11.53 -14.57
CA ASP A 129 13.12 -12.63 -13.79
C ASP A 129 12.96 -12.36 -12.28
N ILE A 130 12.81 -11.10 -11.85
CA ILE A 130 12.55 -10.69 -10.47
C ILE A 130 11.75 -9.37 -10.42
N ILE A 131 10.92 -9.22 -9.38
CA ILE A 131 10.24 -7.97 -9.04
C ILE A 131 10.86 -7.35 -7.78
N LEU A 132 11.35 -6.12 -7.88
CA LEU A 132 11.79 -5.34 -6.73
C LEU A 132 10.72 -4.31 -6.39
N SER A 133 10.47 -4.10 -5.10
CA SER A 133 9.46 -3.14 -4.63
C SER A 133 10.03 -2.23 -3.57
N ASP A 134 10.22 -0.96 -3.93
CA ASP A 134 10.62 0.10 -3.01
C ASP A 134 9.39 0.63 -2.28
N ALA A 135 9.28 0.22 -1.01
CA ALA A 135 8.17 0.45 -0.09
C ALA A 135 6.77 0.00 -0.56
N ALA A 136 6.41 0.11 -1.84
CA ALA A 136 5.11 -0.28 -2.36
C ALA A 136 4.82 -1.76 -2.05
N PHE A 137 3.62 -2.06 -1.56
CA PHE A 137 3.26 -3.40 -1.11
C PHE A 137 2.48 -4.18 -2.18
N ALA A 138 1.62 -3.52 -2.96
CA ALA A 138 0.82 -4.16 -4.00
C ALA A 138 1.63 -4.93 -5.06
N PRO A 139 2.82 -4.48 -5.50
CA PRO A 139 3.65 -5.25 -6.43
C PRO A 139 4.06 -6.64 -5.95
N LEU A 140 4.13 -6.85 -4.64
CA LEU A 140 4.52 -8.12 -4.05
C LEU A 140 3.40 -9.16 -4.25
N ARG A 141 2.14 -8.73 -4.17
CA ARG A 141 0.97 -9.56 -4.50
C ARG A 141 0.99 -9.99 -5.97
N ILE A 142 1.35 -9.09 -6.88
CA ILE A 142 1.50 -9.38 -8.31
C ILE A 142 2.56 -10.46 -8.51
N ALA A 143 3.75 -10.28 -7.92
CA ALA A 143 4.85 -11.24 -8.01
C ALA A 143 4.44 -12.62 -7.50
N ARG A 144 3.80 -12.69 -6.33
CA ARG A 144 3.28 -13.94 -5.75
C ARG A 144 2.25 -14.62 -6.63
N THR A 145 1.37 -13.85 -7.26
CA THR A 145 0.32 -14.38 -8.15
C THR A 145 0.93 -15.00 -9.41
N LEU A 146 1.98 -14.37 -9.95
CA LEU A 146 2.65 -14.82 -11.17
C LEU A 146 3.78 -15.83 -10.91
N GLY A 147 4.14 -16.08 -9.64
CA GLY A 147 5.25 -16.96 -9.26
C GLY A 147 6.63 -16.37 -9.55
N ILE A 148 6.75 -15.04 -9.62
CA ILE A 148 8.01 -14.33 -9.85
C ILE A 148 8.67 -14.07 -8.49
N PRO A 149 9.97 -14.36 -8.30
CA PRO A 149 10.71 -13.96 -7.11
C PRO A 149 10.57 -12.45 -6.86
N SER A 150 10.49 -12.05 -5.59
CA SER A 150 10.32 -10.64 -5.25
C SER A 150 11.00 -10.20 -3.98
N ALA A 151 11.41 -8.93 -3.94
CA ALA A 151 12.03 -8.36 -2.77
C ALA A 151 11.43 -7.02 -2.36
N ILE A 152 11.20 -6.86 -1.05
CA ILE A 152 10.96 -5.57 -0.41
C ILE A 152 12.31 -4.84 -0.32
N CYS A 153 12.40 -3.61 -0.81
CA CYS A 153 13.63 -2.80 -0.84
C CYS A 153 13.37 -1.48 -0.12
N THR A 154 13.51 -1.46 1.21
CA THR A 154 13.21 -0.29 2.04
C THR A 154 13.61 -0.57 3.49
N ASN A 155 13.79 0.49 4.28
CA ASN A 155 14.04 0.45 5.71
C ASN A 155 12.73 0.47 6.54
N PHE A 156 11.58 0.78 5.93
CA PHE A 156 10.27 0.78 6.59
C PHE A 156 9.19 0.18 5.70
N THR A 157 8.05 -0.21 6.29
CA THR A 157 6.86 -0.67 5.57
C THR A 157 5.66 0.24 5.82
N TRP A 158 4.76 0.37 4.84
CA TRP A 158 3.61 1.27 4.93
C TRP A 158 2.60 0.86 6.00
N ASP A 159 2.43 -0.44 6.25
CA ASP A 159 1.58 -0.93 7.35
C ASP A 159 2.11 -0.50 8.72
N ALA A 160 3.42 -0.45 8.93
CA ALA A 160 4.04 0.12 10.13
C ALA A 160 3.68 1.60 10.29
N ILE A 161 3.82 2.39 9.21
CA ILE A 161 3.45 3.82 9.21
C ILE A 161 1.97 3.98 9.57
N TYR A 162 1.07 3.31 8.85
CA TYR A 162 -0.37 3.46 9.08
C TYR A 162 -0.83 2.90 10.43
N THR A 163 -0.19 1.85 10.93
CA THR A 163 -0.45 1.32 12.28
C THR A 163 -0.14 2.35 13.34
N SER A 164 1.01 3.04 13.23
CA SER A 164 1.34 4.12 14.17
C SER A 164 0.35 5.26 14.08
N LEU A 165 0.05 5.74 12.87
CA LEU A 165 -0.93 6.83 12.67
C LEU A 165 -2.31 6.44 13.23
N TRP A 166 -2.77 5.21 13.03
CA TRP A 166 -4.02 4.70 13.61
C TRP A 166 -3.99 4.74 15.15
N LYS A 167 -2.94 4.19 15.76
CA LYS A 167 -2.78 4.16 17.22
C LYS A 167 -2.70 5.57 17.84
N THR A 168 -2.22 6.58 17.09
CA THR A 168 -2.24 7.96 17.59
C THR A 168 -3.64 8.58 17.68
N ARG A 169 -4.62 8.04 16.95
CA ARG A 169 -6.00 8.57 16.91
C ARG A 169 -7.01 7.72 17.66
N SER A 170 -6.74 6.44 17.88
CA SER A 170 -7.74 5.49 18.39
C SER A 170 -7.09 4.29 19.07
N ASP A 171 -7.67 3.87 20.18
CA ASP A 171 -7.38 2.60 20.85
C ASP A 171 -8.16 1.42 20.24
N ALA A 172 -8.98 1.67 19.21
CA ALA A 172 -9.73 0.63 18.54
C ALA A 172 -8.78 -0.35 17.80
N PRO A 173 -9.21 -1.62 17.59
CA PRO A 173 -8.45 -2.57 16.79
C PRO A 173 -8.07 -2.01 15.42
N LEU A 174 -6.94 -2.46 14.87
CA LEU A 174 -6.50 -2.01 13.55
C LEU A 174 -7.59 -2.27 12.49
N PRO A 175 -7.78 -1.38 11.50
CA PRO A 175 -8.68 -1.64 10.38
C PRO A 175 -8.23 -2.82 9.53
N ALA A 176 -9.19 -3.46 8.86
CA ALA A 176 -8.93 -4.56 7.93
C ALA A 176 -8.01 -4.14 6.78
N TRP A 177 -8.13 -2.90 6.29
CA TRP A 177 -7.29 -2.41 5.19
C TRP A 177 -5.81 -2.30 5.59
N ILE A 178 -5.46 -1.94 6.83
CA ILE A 178 -4.06 -1.93 7.29
C ILE A 178 -3.52 -3.36 7.33
N ARG A 179 -4.31 -4.32 7.83
CA ARG A 179 -3.93 -5.75 7.80
C ARG A 179 -3.73 -6.27 6.38
N ALA A 180 -4.54 -5.81 5.43
CA ALA A 180 -4.41 -6.18 4.02
C ALA A 180 -3.09 -5.70 3.41
N ILE A 181 -2.56 -4.55 3.85
CA ILE A 181 -1.21 -4.08 3.48
C ILE A 181 -0.14 -5.04 3.99
N THR A 182 -0.21 -5.46 5.27
CA THR A 182 0.72 -6.45 5.83
C THR A 182 0.70 -7.75 5.03
N GLN A 183 -0.47 -8.19 4.56
CA GLN A 183 -0.59 -9.40 3.74
C GLN A 183 0.00 -9.27 2.34
N ASP A 184 0.03 -8.06 1.79
CA ASP A 184 0.77 -7.80 0.57
C ASP A 184 2.27 -7.91 0.82
N TYR A 185 2.78 -7.40 1.95
CA TYR A 185 4.19 -7.59 2.31
C TYR A 185 4.56 -9.06 2.53
N PHE A 186 3.68 -9.89 3.11
CA PHE A 186 3.89 -11.35 3.21
C PHE A 186 4.03 -12.06 1.87
N CYS A 187 3.68 -11.42 0.75
CA CYS A 187 3.86 -11.99 -0.57
C CYS A 187 5.31 -11.89 -1.09
N ALA A 188 6.19 -11.15 -0.39
CA ALA A 188 7.59 -11.03 -0.75
C ALA A 188 8.35 -12.35 -0.59
N THR A 189 9.33 -12.60 -1.45
CA THR A 189 10.28 -13.70 -1.25
C THR A 189 11.30 -13.34 -0.16
N LYS A 190 11.72 -12.07 -0.11
CA LYS A 190 12.71 -11.57 0.84
C LYS A 190 12.52 -10.10 1.13
N TRP A 191 12.98 -9.65 2.29
CA TRP A 191 13.13 -8.25 2.61
C TRP A 191 14.61 -7.88 2.62
N LEU A 192 15.00 -7.01 1.69
CA LEU A 192 16.27 -6.31 1.69
C LEU A 192 16.09 -5.07 2.58
N CYS A 193 16.34 -5.27 3.87
CA CYS A 193 16.08 -4.31 4.93
C CYS A 193 17.20 -3.29 4.99
N GLU A 194 16.93 -2.10 4.45
CA GLU A 194 17.93 -1.05 4.28
C GLU A 194 18.33 -0.38 5.60
N PHE A 195 19.47 0.33 5.56
CA PHE A 195 20.00 1.09 6.69
C PHE A 195 18.93 1.95 7.39
N GLY A 196 18.96 1.99 8.73
CA GLY A 196 18.02 2.79 9.52
C GLY A 196 16.60 2.22 9.54
N ALA A 197 16.48 0.89 9.59
CA ALA A 197 15.20 0.22 9.64
C ALA A 197 14.46 0.44 10.96
N LEU A 198 13.12 0.53 10.88
CA LEU A 198 12.25 0.69 12.05
C LEU A 198 12.55 -0.37 13.13
N ASP A 199 12.62 0.09 14.39
CA ASP A 199 12.78 -0.80 15.56
C ASP A 199 11.57 -1.75 15.71
N ASP A 200 11.75 -2.84 16.47
CA ASP A 200 10.80 -3.97 16.57
C ASP A 200 9.37 -3.60 17.00
N ASP A 201 9.17 -2.50 17.73
CA ASP A 201 7.84 -2.04 18.15
C ASP A 201 7.01 -1.41 17.01
N GLY A 202 7.65 -1.09 15.88
CA GLY A 202 7.05 -0.37 14.76
C GLY A 202 6.74 -1.23 13.53
N VAL A 203 7.50 -2.28 13.28
CA VAL A 203 7.24 -3.25 12.20
C VAL A 203 6.36 -4.35 12.77
N PRO A 204 5.36 -4.89 12.04
CA PRO A 204 4.69 -6.09 12.53
C PRO A 204 5.74 -7.18 12.73
N GLU A 205 6.01 -7.59 13.98
CA GLU A 205 6.91 -8.69 14.35
C GLU A 205 6.69 -9.93 13.46
N LEU A 206 5.43 -10.12 13.07
CA LEU A 206 4.98 -11.11 12.10
C LEU A 206 5.68 -11.02 10.75
N LEU A 207 5.92 -9.82 10.18
CA LEU A 207 6.60 -9.65 8.90
C LEU A 207 8.03 -10.20 8.95
N ARG A 208 8.79 -9.85 9.99
CA ARG A 208 10.16 -10.36 10.18
C ARG A 208 10.19 -11.87 10.42
N LYS A 209 9.15 -12.41 11.06
CA LYS A 209 9.03 -13.84 11.34
C LYS A 209 8.76 -14.67 10.08
N HIS A 210 7.98 -14.13 9.14
CA HIS A 210 7.49 -14.90 7.97
C HIS A 210 8.18 -14.54 6.65
N VAL A 211 8.80 -13.37 6.54
CA VAL A 211 9.57 -12.98 5.36
C VAL A 211 11.05 -12.97 5.71
N PRO A 212 11.88 -13.80 5.05
CA PRO A 212 13.33 -13.78 5.27
C PRO A 212 13.91 -12.38 5.08
N VAL A 213 14.75 -11.95 6.02
CA VAL A 213 15.35 -10.61 6.02
C VAL A 213 16.85 -10.70 5.74
N ALA A 214 17.35 -9.86 4.84
CA ALA A 214 18.76 -9.54 4.72
C ALA A 214 18.96 -8.06 5.03
N THR A 215 19.80 -7.76 6.01
CA THR A 215 20.18 -6.38 6.31
C THR A 215 21.11 -5.86 5.23
N ILE A 216 20.79 -4.69 4.68
CA ILE A 216 21.62 -3.97 3.72
C ILE A 216 22.35 -2.86 4.49
N PRO A 217 23.69 -2.86 4.50
CA PRO A 217 24.48 -1.79 5.10
C PRO A 217 24.20 -0.42 4.49
N LEU A 218 24.83 0.61 5.04
CA LEU A 218 24.71 1.96 4.52
C LEU A 218 25.12 2.01 3.04
N PHE A 219 24.28 2.66 2.24
CA PHE A 219 24.56 3.05 0.87
C PHE A 219 23.93 4.42 0.63
N GLY A 220 24.48 5.17 -0.32
CA GLY A 220 23.97 6.50 -0.62
C GLY A 220 24.82 7.18 -1.67
N ARG A 221 24.36 8.36 -2.10
CA ARG A 221 25.03 9.14 -3.12
C ARG A 221 26.22 9.89 -2.49
N ALA A 222 27.42 9.68 -3.02
CA ALA A 222 28.60 10.43 -2.62
C ALA A 222 28.72 11.76 -3.38
N ALA A 223 29.55 12.66 -2.85
CA ALA A 223 30.01 13.83 -3.60
C ALA A 223 30.85 13.39 -4.81
N ILE A 224 30.60 14.01 -5.95
CA ILE A 224 31.31 13.80 -7.22
C ILE A 224 32.14 15.02 -7.61
N GLN A 225 31.85 16.19 -7.05
CA GLN A 225 32.62 17.42 -7.28
C GLN A 225 33.62 17.68 -6.15
N ASN A 226 34.73 18.35 -6.49
CA ASN A 226 35.69 18.81 -5.50
C ASN A 226 35.10 19.98 -4.67
N PRO A 227 35.06 19.89 -3.33
CA PRO A 227 34.46 20.93 -2.49
C PRO A 227 35.09 22.33 -2.65
N ALA A 228 36.42 22.42 -2.78
CA ALA A 228 37.10 23.71 -2.94
C ALA A 228 36.75 24.37 -4.29
N ALA A 229 36.66 23.58 -5.37
CA ALA A 229 36.24 24.07 -6.67
C ALA A 229 34.77 24.55 -6.65
N LEU A 230 33.89 23.83 -5.94
CA LEU A 230 32.49 24.21 -5.81
C LEU A 230 32.33 25.52 -5.02
N ARG A 231 33.07 25.68 -3.92
CA ARG A 231 33.12 26.94 -3.15
C ARG A 231 33.56 28.12 -4.01
N ALA A 232 34.61 27.95 -4.82
CA ALA A 232 35.10 28.98 -5.72
C ALA A 232 34.06 29.35 -6.80
N ARG A 233 33.38 28.36 -7.40
CA ARG A 233 32.35 28.57 -8.42
C ARG A 233 31.19 29.44 -7.92
N TYR A 234 30.82 29.29 -6.65
CA TYR A 234 29.73 30.04 -6.03
C TYR A 234 30.22 31.25 -5.21
N ASN A 235 31.49 31.65 -5.37
CA ASN A 235 32.10 32.81 -4.70
C ASN A 235 31.99 32.78 -3.17
N ILE A 236 32.06 31.58 -2.56
CA ILE A 236 32.04 31.42 -1.10
C ILE A 236 33.40 31.83 -0.55
N PRO A 237 33.48 32.85 0.34
CA PRO A 237 34.76 33.28 0.90
C PRO A 237 35.50 32.13 1.59
N PRO A 238 36.83 32.00 1.43
CA PRO A 238 37.62 30.96 2.12
C PRO A 238 37.51 31.03 3.65
N SER A 239 37.26 32.22 4.20
CA SER A 239 37.08 32.45 5.64
C SER A 239 35.70 32.09 6.18
N ASN A 240 34.72 31.84 5.31
CA ASN A 240 33.35 31.55 5.72
C ASN A 240 33.15 30.05 5.93
N LYS A 241 32.46 29.68 7.01
CA LYS A 241 31.84 28.37 7.13
C LYS A 241 30.55 28.30 6.30
N VAL A 242 30.10 27.11 5.93
CA VAL A 242 28.91 26.86 5.12
C VAL A 242 27.87 26.07 5.93
N ALA A 243 26.63 26.59 5.97
CA ALA A 243 25.48 25.90 6.53
C ALA A 243 24.52 25.49 5.41
N LEU A 244 24.32 24.19 5.22
CA LEU A 244 23.38 23.65 4.23
C LEU A 244 22.00 23.45 4.85
N LEU A 245 20.98 24.09 4.29
CA LEU A 245 19.59 23.99 4.70
C LEU A 245 18.85 22.94 3.84
N THR A 246 18.42 21.84 4.46
CA THR A 246 17.75 20.71 3.77
C THR A 246 16.42 20.35 4.42
N PHE A 247 15.36 21.08 4.05
CA PHE A 247 13.99 20.85 4.53
C PHE A 247 13.07 20.19 3.48
N GLY A 248 13.64 19.76 2.35
CA GLY A 248 12.90 19.18 1.23
C GLY A 248 12.06 20.20 0.44
N GLY A 249 11.25 19.71 -0.49
CA GLY A 249 10.56 20.55 -1.49
C GLY A 249 9.16 21.06 -1.12
N HIS A 250 8.58 20.68 0.02
CA HIS A 250 7.22 21.11 0.40
C HIS A 250 7.29 22.23 1.45
N ASP A 251 6.81 23.41 1.09
CA ASP A 251 6.56 24.58 1.96
C ASP A 251 7.74 25.02 2.87
N SER A 252 8.98 24.68 2.50
CA SER A 252 10.19 24.99 3.26
C SER A 252 10.43 26.49 3.40
N GLN A 253 9.95 27.30 2.46
CA GLN A 253 10.07 28.76 2.48
C GLN A 253 9.45 29.38 3.73
N ARG A 254 8.30 28.86 4.19
CA ARG A 254 7.61 29.39 5.38
C ARG A 254 8.43 29.24 6.66
N LEU A 255 9.24 28.18 6.76
CA LEU A 255 10.12 27.97 7.92
C LEU A 255 11.15 29.09 8.07
N PHE A 256 11.55 29.74 6.97
CA PHE A 256 12.60 30.75 6.94
C PHE A 256 12.08 32.17 6.73
N ALA A 257 10.79 32.37 6.44
CA ALA A 257 10.24 33.67 6.07
C ALA A 257 10.45 34.78 7.11
N SER A 258 10.51 34.42 8.40
CA SER A 258 10.74 35.36 9.50
C SER A 258 12.17 35.36 10.05
N LYS A 259 13.07 34.55 9.48
CA LYS A 259 14.43 34.36 10.00
C LYS A 259 15.40 35.33 9.33
N THR A 260 16.31 35.91 10.10
CA THR A 260 17.49 36.58 9.56
C THR A 260 18.64 35.58 9.52
N LEU A 261 19.28 35.40 8.36
CA LEU A 261 20.35 34.41 8.15
C LEU A 261 21.72 35.07 7.93
N GLN A 262 21.91 36.27 8.50
CA GLN A 262 23.14 37.03 8.42
C GLN A 262 24.03 36.75 9.62
N PHE A 263 24.81 35.67 9.55
CA PHE A 263 25.78 35.32 10.59
C PHE A 263 27.20 35.60 10.09
N SER A 264 27.99 36.29 10.92
CA SER A 264 29.37 36.66 10.56
C SER A 264 30.20 35.41 10.28
N LYS A 265 30.90 35.40 9.13
CA LYS A 265 31.68 34.27 8.62
C LYS A 265 30.85 33.02 8.27
N TRP A 266 29.56 33.16 7.98
CA TRP A 266 28.75 32.06 7.48
C TRP A 266 28.15 32.36 6.11
N THR A 267 28.01 31.32 5.30
CA THR A 267 27.24 31.34 4.06
C THR A 267 26.18 30.24 4.14
N PHE A 268 24.91 30.64 4.09
CA PHE A 268 23.80 29.70 4.06
C PHE A 268 23.52 29.29 2.62
N VAL A 269 23.26 28.00 2.42
CA VAL A 269 23.04 27.40 1.12
C VAL A 269 21.86 26.45 1.20
N GLY A 270 21.00 26.37 0.19
CA GLY A 270 19.92 25.39 0.17
C GLY A 270 18.82 25.69 -0.84
N ALA A 271 17.86 24.76 -0.97
CA ALA A 271 16.65 24.97 -1.77
C ALA A 271 15.62 25.81 -0.99
N VAL A 272 16.03 26.99 -0.54
CA VAL A 272 15.23 27.93 0.24
C VAL A 272 15.31 29.29 -0.46
N GLU A 273 14.17 29.80 -0.92
CA GLU A 273 14.10 31.14 -1.50
C GLU A 273 14.15 32.18 -0.38
N HIS A 274 15.35 32.71 -0.12
CA HIS A 274 15.59 33.70 0.92
C HIS A 274 16.75 34.63 0.51
N PRO A 275 16.68 35.96 0.76
CA PRO A 275 17.71 36.91 0.34
C PRO A 275 19.13 36.59 0.83
N ASP A 276 19.23 35.99 2.01
CA ASP A 276 20.50 35.65 2.66
C ASP A 276 20.98 34.21 2.37
N VAL A 277 20.29 33.47 1.49
CA VAL A 277 20.62 32.06 1.17
C VAL A 277 21.06 31.94 -0.27
N LEU A 278 22.20 31.27 -0.50
CA LEU A 278 22.59 30.82 -1.82
C LEU A 278 21.62 29.72 -2.28
N TYR A 279 20.71 30.08 -3.18
CA TYR A 279 19.69 29.17 -3.68
C TYR A 279 20.30 28.02 -4.50
N LEU A 280 19.94 26.79 -4.13
CA LEU A 280 20.23 25.58 -4.90
C LEU A 280 18.96 25.10 -5.59
N ASP A 281 18.99 25.02 -6.92
CA ASP A 281 17.89 24.44 -7.68
C ASP A 281 17.88 22.92 -7.49
N PRO A 282 16.83 22.35 -6.85
CA PRO A 282 16.76 20.92 -6.57
C PRO A 282 16.69 20.05 -7.83
N LYS A 283 16.38 20.62 -9.00
CA LYS A 283 16.32 19.87 -10.27
C LYS A 283 17.68 19.67 -10.92
N THR A 284 18.63 20.53 -10.61
CA THR A 284 19.95 20.57 -11.28
C THR A 284 21.11 20.38 -10.31
N THR A 285 20.85 20.45 -9.00
CA THR A 285 21.88 20.37 -7.98
C THR A 285 22.02 18.95 -7.42
N HIS A 286 23.23 18.41 -7.49
CA HIS A 286 23.61 17.20 -6.75
C HIS A 286 23.90 17.57 -5.28
N ILE A 287 22.91 17.43 -4.42
CA ILE A 287 22.98 17.81 -2.99
C ILE A 287 24.18 17.18 -2.23
N PRO A 288 24.60 15.92 -2.48
CA PRO A 288 25.79 15.36 -1.82
C PRO A 288 27.07 16.17 -1.99
N ASP A 289 27.24 16.88 -3.12
CA ASP A 289 28.39 17.78 -3.30
C ASP A 289 28.37 18.92 -2.29
N TRP A 290 27.17 19.42 -1.95
CA TRP A 290 26.98 20.48 -0.98
C TRP A 290 27.07 19.99 0.46
N MET A 291 26.72 18.73 0.73
CA MET A 291 26.98 18.12 2.04
C MET A 291 28.47 18.03 2.33
N ALA A 292 29.29 17.71 1.31
CA ALA A 292 30.75 17.69 1.43
C ALA A 292 31.40 19.10 1.49
N VAL A 293 30.70 20.14 1.04
CA VAL A 293 31.12 21.55 1.19
C VAL A 293 30.75 22.13 2.56
N ALA A 294 29.65 21.64 3.15
CA ALA A 294 29.07 22.19 4.35
C ALA A 294 29.92 21.88 5.59
N ASP A 295 30.02 22.87 6.48
CA ASP A 295 30.54 22.67 7.83
C ASP A 295 29.43 22.13 8.76
N VAL A 296 28.17 22.37 8.42
CA VAL A 296 26.99 21.82 9.10
C VAL A 296 25.80 21.70 8.14
N VAL A 297 25.04 20.63 8.29
CA VAL A 297 23.72 20.47 7.68
C VAL A 297 22.65 20.76 8.72
N VAL A 298 21.64 21.55 8.35
CA VAL A 298 20.45 21.81 9.17
C VAL A 298 19.22 21.43 8.36
N GLY A 299 18.34 20.60 8.90
CA GLY A 299 17.25 20.06 8.09
C GLY A 299 16.33 19.12 8.82
N LYS A 300 15.68 18.25 8.07
CA LYS A 300 14.84 17.15 8.60
C LYS A 300 15.50 15.80 8.36
N VAL A 301 15.27 14.88 9.29
CA VAL A 301 15.74 13.50 9.17
C VAL A 301 15.08 12.84 7.97
N GLY A 302 15.82 12.04 7.21
CA GLY A 302 15.30 11.22 6.12
C GLY A 302 16.42 10.35 5.58
N PHE A 303 16.07 9.21 4.97
CA PHE A 303 17.05 8.21 4.51
C PHE A 303 18.20 8.83 3.70
N GLY A 304 17.87 9.63 2.67
CA GLY A 304 18.87 10.31 1.84
C GLY A 304 19.76 11.26 2.64
N THR A 305 19.17 12.11 3.49
CA THR A 305 19.95 13.01 4.36
C THR A 305 20.91 12.25 5.25
N CYS A 306 20.42 11.23 5.97
CA CYS A 306 21.21 10.44 6.92
C CYS A 306 22.35 9.67 6.25
N THR A 307 22.10 9.08 5.09
CA THR A 307 23.14 8.34 4.36
C THR A 307 24.17 9.27 3.73
N GLU A 308 23.75 10.42 3.19
CA GLU A 308 24.66 11.35 2.51
C GLU A 308 25.50 12.17 3.49
N ILE A 309 24.98 12.56 4.66
CA ILE A 309 25.79 13.21 5.71
C ILE A 309 26.80 12.23 6.33
N ALA A 310 26.44 10.95 6.43
CA ALA A 310 27.36 9.91 6.85
C ALA A 310 28.52 9.73 5.85
N LEU A 311 28.22 9.73 4.54
CA LEU A 311 29.23 9.67 3.49
C LEU A 311 30.13 10.92 3.45
N ALA A 312 29.55 12.10 3.70
CA ALA A 312 30.30 13.36 3.73
C ALA A 312 31.10 13.56 5.04
N GLY A 313 30.71 12.87 6.13
CA GLY A 313 31.26 13.10 7.46
C GLY A 313 30.87 14.45 8.05
N THR A 314 29.71 14.98 7.66
CA THR A 314 29.27 16.34 7.98
C THR A 314 28.28 16.32 9.17
N PRO A 315 28.48 17.17 10.20
CA PRO A 315 27.54 17.29 11.31
C PRO A 315 26.12 17.67 10.85
N PHE A 316 25.12 17.09 11.50
CA PHE A 316 23.71 17.30 11.16
C PHE A 316 22.88 17.72 12.38
N PHE A 317 22.24 18.88 12.29
CA PHE A 317 21.25 19.34 13.25
C PHE A 317 19.86 19.20 12.64
N TYR A 318 19.01 18.37 13.23
CA TYR A 318 17.70 18.07 12.67
C TYR A 318 16.57 18.69 13.48
N VAL A 319 15.56 19.19 12.78
CA VAL A 319 14.28 19.57 13.38
C VAL A 319 13.34 18.37 13.26
N SER A 320 12.84 17.89 14.41
CA SER A 320 11.98 16.71 14.49
C SER A 320 10.67 16.90 13.72
N ARG A 321 10.20 15.81 13.10
CA ARG A 321 8.90 15.75 12.42
C ARG A 321 7.86 15.03 13.25
N ARG A 322 6.74 15.71 13.49
CA ARG A 322 5.63 15.12 14.24
C ARG A 322 5.02 13.95 13.46
N PHE A 323 4.84 12.82 14.15
CA PHE A 323 4.27 11.57 13.64
C PHE A 323 5.14 10.80 12.61
N TRP A 324 6.40 11.20 12.40
CA TRP A 324 7.30 10.49 11.49
C TRP A 324 8.05 9.34 12.19
N ILE A 325 7.49 8.13 12.15
CA ILE A 325 8.04 7.00 12.94
C ILE A 325 9.40 6.46 12.47
N GLU A 326 9.82 6.78 11.26
CA GLU A 326 11.15 6.40 10.74
C GLU A 326 12.27 7.20 11.41
N GLU A 327 11.96 8.40 11.94
CA GLU A 327 12.95 9.36 12.43
C GLU A 327 13.78 8.78 13.59
N PRO A 328 13.19 8.21 14.66
CA PRO A 328 13.97 7.62 15.74
C PRO A 328 14.93 6.52 15.26
N ALA A 329 14.49 5.66 14.34
CA ALA A 329 15.29 4.56 13.81
C ALA A 329 16.46 5.07 12.97
N LEU A 330 16.22 6.06 12.10
CA LEU A 330 17.27 6.71 11.31
C LEU A 330 18.26 7.46 12.20
N VAL A 331 17.79 8.21 13.19
CA VAL A 331 18.66 8.93 14.14
C VAL A 331 19.53 7.96 14.92
N LYS A 332 18.96 6.89 15.45
CA LYS A 332 19.68 5.82 16.15
C LYS A 332 20.75 5.16 15.27
N ALA A 333 20.39 4.78 14.05
CA ALA A 333 21.34 4.17 13.12
C ALA A 333 22.46 5.15 12.74
N THR A 334 22.13 6.41 12.48
CA THR A 334 23.09 7.45 12.09
C THR A 334 24.03 7.82 13.23
N SER A 335 23.50 8.02 14.45
CA SER A 335 24.29 8.32 15.66
C SER A 335 25.22 7.19 16.08
N SER A 336 24.94 5.96 15.67
CA SER A 336 25.83 4.82 15.92
C SER A 336 27.09 4.82 15.05
N LEU A 337 27.13 5.66 14.00
CA LEU A 337 28.28 5.75 13.10
C LEU A 337 29.44 6.50 13.76
N PRO A 338 30.66 5.93 13.79
CA PRO A 338 31.79 6.53 14.48
C PRO A 338 32.14 7.94 13.97
N GLY A 339 32.17 8.90 14.88
CA GLY A 339 32.60 10.28 14.59
C GLY A 339 31.60 11.13 13.82
N LEU A 340 30.38 10.63 13.59
CA LEU A 340 29.28 11.39 13.01
C LEU A 340 28.47 12.08 14.10
N ILE A 341 28.11 13.34 13.86
CA ILE A 341 27.31 14.14 14.80
C ILE A 341 25.92 14.29 14.22
N ILE A 342 24.92 13.85 14.98
CA ILE A 342 23.52 14.10 14.71
C ILE A 342 22.87 14.56 16.02
N GLU A 343 22.28 15.75 16.01
CA GLU A 343 21.69 16.37 17.20
C GLU A 343 20.32 16.97 16.85
N GLU A 344 19.36 16.81 17.74
CA GLU A 344 18.05 17.45 17.60
C GLU A 344 18.19 18.96 17.88
N LEU A 345 17.67 19.78 16.96
CA LEU A 345 17.41 21.19 17.17
C LEU A 345 15.93 21.34 17.57
N PRO A 346 15.63 21.63 18.84
CA PRO A 346 14.24 21.75 19.31
C PRO A 346 13.44 22.74 18.45
N LEU A 347 12.20 22.39 18.11
CA LEU A 347 11.38 23.17 17.19
C LEU A 347 11.12 24.59 17.70
N ASP A 348 10.83 24.73 18.99
CA ASP A 348 10.62 26.03 19.66
C ASP A 348 11.88 26.91 19.59
N LEU A 349 13.05 26.31 19.79
CA LEU A 349 14.33 26.99 19.60
C LEU A 349 14.52 27.36 18.13
N PHE A 350 14.31 26.44 17.18
CA PHE A 350 14.42 26.73 15.75
C PHE A 350 13.54 27.92 15.36
N GLU A 351 12.30 27.99 15.84
CA GLU A 351 11.34 29.05 15.56
C GLU A 351 11.69 30.42 16.18
N SER A 352 12.51 30.46 17.23
CA SER A 352 12.81 31.65 18.06
C SER A 352 13.59 32.81 17.40
N GLY A 353 13.73 32.85 16.08
CA GLY A 353 14.37 33.97 15.35
C GLY A 353 15.83 33.70 14.97
N THR A 354 16.80 34.32 15.65
CA THR A 354 18.25 34.18 15.35
C THR A 354 18.99 33.27 16.34
N THR A 355 18.45 33.07 17.54
CA THR A 355 19.07 32.31 18.64
C THR A 355 19.29 30.84 18.34
N TRP A 356 18.55 30.27 17.39
CA TRP A 356 18.72 28.86 16.99
C TRP A 356 20.09 28.59 16.37
N PHE A 357 20.64 29.50 15.58
CA PHE A 357 21.92 29.26 14.92
C PHE A 357 23.10 29.55 15.85
N ASP A 358 22.95 30.48 16.80
CA ASP A 358 23.92 30.65 17.89
C ASP A 358 24.08 29.33 18.69
N HIS A 359 22.97 28.62 18.93
CA HIS A 359 22.99 27.29 19.54
C HIS A 359 23.75 26.28 18.67
N VAL A 360 23.45 26.19 17.38
CA VAL A 360 24.18 25.32 16.43
C VAL A 360 25.68 25.63 16.44
N GLN A 361 26.06 26.91 16.39
CA GLN A 361 27.47 27.34 16.43
C GLN A 361 28.16 26.93 17.73
N SER A 362 27.49 27.09 18.87
CA SER A 362 28.02 26.70 20.19
C SER A 362 28.30 25.21 20.26
N ARG A 363 27.32 24.39 19.83
CA ARG A 363 27.44 22.93 19.81
C ARG A 363 28.54 22.47 18.85
N LEU A 364 28.61 23.03 17.63
CA LEU A 364 29.70 22.76 16.68
C LEU A 364 31.08 23.07 17.25
N ALA A 365 31.25 24.19 17.96
CA ALA A 365 32.53 24.54 18.56
C ALA A 365 32.96 23.56 19.67
N GLU A 366 32.00 23.09 20.47
CA GLU A 366 32.24 22.03 21.46
C GLU A 366 32.69 20.73 20.77
N TYR A 367 32.04 20.34 19.68
CA TYR A 367 32.44 19.17 18.90
C TYR A 367 33.83 19.29 18.28
N GLU A 368 34.16 20.43 17.67
CA GLU A 368 35.49 20.71 17.11
C GLU A 368 36.58 20.58 18.18
N SER A 369 36.28 20.93 19.43
CA SER A 369 37.22 20.82 20.56
C SER A 369 37.45 19.39 21.06
N LEU A 370 36.49 18.48 20.81
CA LEU A 370 36.51 17.09 21.27
C LEU A 370 36.99 16.11 20.18
N ARG A 371 37.14 16.57 18.94
CA ARG A 371 37.46 15.70 17.79
C ARG A 371 38.95 15.26 17.80
N PRO A 372 39.25 13.98 17.50
CA PRO A 372 40.61 13.57 17.17
C PRO A 372 41.13 14.32 15.93
N VAL A 373 42.43 14.63 15.90
CA VAL A 373 43.10 15.44 14.86
C VAL A 373 43.04 14.80 13.45
N GLN A 374 42.70 13.51 13.35
CA GLN A 374 42.42 12.83 12.09
C GLN A 374 41.09 12.08 12.19
N PRO A 375 40.13 12.29 11.28
CA PRO A 375 38.98 11.40 11.15
C PRO A 375 39.50 9.99 10.79
N PRO A 376 38.83 8.91 11.22
CA PRO A 376 39.13 7.56 10.75
C PRO A 376 39.18 7.56 9.21
N ALA A 377 40.19 6.90 8.62
CA ALA A 377 40.39 6.84 7.17
C ALA A 377 39.21 6.18 6.42
N GLU A 378 38.33 5.49 7.15
CA GLU A 378 37.06 4.94 6.70
C GLU A 378 36.02 5.32 7.77
N LEU A 379 35.27 6.40 7.54
CA LEU A 379 34.24 6.86 8.49
C LEU A 379 33.06 5.87 8.56
N VAL A 380 32.76 5.18 7.46
CA VAL A 380 31.58 4.31 7.32
C VAL A 380 31.86 3.19 6.32
N ASP A 381 31.42 1.96 6.63
CA ASP A 381 31.36 0.85 5.69
C ASP A 381 30.22 1.13 4.66
N THR A 382 30.57 1.26 3.39
CA THR A 382 29.68 1.74 2.32
C THR A 382 29.38 0.69 1.26
N HIS A 383 29.65 -0.58 1.52
CA HIS A 383 29.43 -1.68 0.57
C HIS A 383 27.95 -2.07 0.43
N GLY A 384 27.00 -1.26 0.92
CA GLY A 384 25.57 -1.57 0.90
C GLY A 384 25.01 -1.80 -0.50
N ASN A 385 25.50 -1.10 -1.53
CA ASN A 385 25.09 -1.33 -2.92
C ASN A 385 25.54 -2.70 -3.47
N ASP A 386 26.75 -3.15 -3.12
CA ASP A 386 27.29 -4.44 -3.55
C ASP A 386 26.53 -5.57 -2.84
N VAL A 387 26.33 -5.43 -1.52
CA VAL A 387 25.52 -6.37 -0.72
C VAL A 387 24.10 -6.45 -1.25
N PHE A 388 23.46 -5.31 -1.55
CA PHE A 388 22.13 -5.27 -2.16
C PHE A 388 22.10 -6.08 -3.46
N TRP A 389 23.06 -5.83 -4.36
CA TRP A 389 23.10 -6.50 -5.65
C TRP A 389 23.36 -8.01 -5.53
N ASP A 390 24.24 -8.41 -4.61
CA ASP A 390 24.48 -9.83 -4.29
C ASP A 390 23.21 -10.53 -3.83
N GLN A 391 22.43 -9.90 -2.94
CA GLN A 391 21.15 -10.44 -2.49
C GLN A 391 20.14 -10.60 -3.63
N VAL A 392 20.05 -9.61 -4.53
CA VAL A 392 19.16 -9.67 -5.70
C VAL A 392 19.58 -10.80 -6.64
N ARG A 393 20.88 -10.98 -6.90
CA ARG A 393 21.38 -12.07 -7.76
C ARG A 393 21.12 -13.44 -7.15
N GLN A 394 21.31 -13.59 -5.85
CA GLN A 394 21.03 -14.82 -5.12
C GLN A 394 19.56 -15.24 -5.26
N LEU A 395 18.62 -14.28 -5.13
CA LEU A 395 17.18 -14.54 -5.24
C LEU A 395 16.73 -15.09 -6.59
N VAL A 396 17.43 -14.76 -7.68
CA VAL A 396 17.10 -15.28 -9.02
C VAL A 396 17.70 -16.67 -9.25
N GLN A 397 18.78 -17.01 -8.55
CA GLN A 397 19.47 -18.30 -8.69
C GLN A 397 18.89 -19.37 -7.79
N GLU A 398 18.31 -18.99 -6.65
CA GLU A 398 17.62 -19.91 -5.76
C GLU A 398 16.31 -20.36 -6.41
N PRO A 399 16.02 -21.68 -6.43
CA PRO A 399 14.69 -22.12 -6.81
C PRO A 399 13.69 -21.48 -5.86
N THR A 400 12.69 -20.78 -6.40
CA THR A 400 11.60 -20.20 -5.60
C THR A 400 11.11 -21.29 -4.64
N PRO A 401 11.21 -21.11 -3.31
CA PRO A 401 10.94 -22.17 -2.37
C PRO A 401 9.60 -22.84 -2.70
N ALA A 402 9.60 -24.17 -2.69
CA ALA A 402 8.40 -24.95 -2.97
C ALA A 402 7.27 -24.40 -2.12
N ARG A 403 6.23 -23.90 -2.80
CA ARG A 403 5.01 -23.29 -2.25
C ARG A 403 4.73 -23.87 -0.86
N HIS A 404 4.98 -23.10 0.20
CA HIS A 404 4.46 -23.48 1.50
C HIS A 404 2.94 -23.51 1.36
N GLY A 405 2.35 -24.67 1.63
CA GLY A 405 0.93 -24.93 1.44
C GLY A 405 0.06 -23.99 2.28
N GLY A 406 -1.27 -24.15 2.17
CA GLY A 406 -2.25 -23.36 2.93
C GLY A 406 -2.04 -23.31 4.45
N ASP A 407 -1.20 -24.18 5.00
CA ASP A 407 -0.85 -24.24 6.43
C ASP A 407 -0.11 -23.00 6.94
N ASP A 408 0.76 -22.35 6.14
CA ASP A 408 1.44 -21.11 6.55
C ASP A 408 0.50 -19.90 6.52
N GLN A 409 -0.48 -19.88 5.60
CA GLN A 409 -1.53 -18.88 5.59
C GLN A 409 -2.45 -19.04 6.80
N LEU A 410 -2.79 -20.26 7.19
CA LEU A 410 -3.54 -20.57 8.41
C LEU A 410 -2.76 -20.20 9.67
N ALA A 411 -1.44 -20.39 9.72
CA ALA A 411 -0.60 -19.98 10.86
C ALA A 411 -0.51 -18.46 10.99
N VAL A 412 -0.28 -17.74 9.88
CA VAL A 412 -0.24 -16.25 9.85
C VAL A 412 -1.62 -15.67 10.15
N VAL A 413 -2.68 -16.23 9.58
CA VAL A 413 -4.07 -15.83 9.89
C VAL A 413 -4.40 -16.15 11.35
N SER A 414 -3.99 -17.31 11.87
CA SER A 414 -4.21 -17.67 13.28
C SER A 414 -3.43 -16.77 14.25
N GLU A 415 -2.21 -16.36 13.93
CA GLU A 415 -1.44 -15.39 14.75
C GLU A 415 -2.01 -13.97 14.64
N LEU A 416 -2.43 -13.54 13.45
CA LEU A 416 -3.14 -12.26 13.26
C LEU A 416 -4.50 -12.24 13.98
N VAL A 417 -5.19 -13.38 14.05
CA VAL A 417 -6.44 -13.56 14.80
C VAL A 417 -6.17 -13.61 16.32
N GLN A 418 -5.06 -14.20 16.77
CA GLN A 418 -4.64 -14.14 18.19
C GLN A 418 -4.27 -12.72 18.63
N LEU A 419 -3.60 -11.94 17.76
CA LEU A 419 -3.30 -10.52 17.99
C LEU A 419 -4.56 -9.63 17.99
N ALA A 420 -5.64 -10.07 17.35
CA ALA A 420 -6.95 -9.43 17.45
C ALA A 420 -7.68 -9.73 18.77
N GLY A 421 -7.12 -10.59 19.64
CA GLY A 421 -7.80 -11.18 20.79
C GLY A 421 -7.17 -10.97 22.17
N THR A 422 -6.19 -10.08 22.35
CA THR A 422 -5.69 -9.79 23.72
C THR A 422 -6.55 -8.74 24.42
N VAL A 423 -7.60 -9.22 25.10
CA VAL A 423 -8.20 -8.53 26.25
C VAL A 423 -7.48 -9.02 27.51
N ALA A 424 -7.29 -8.11 28.47
CA ALA A 424 -6.49 -8.28 29.67
C ALA A 424 -7.04 -9.34 30.65
N ASP A 425 -6.81 -10.62 30.38
CA ASP A 425 -6.38 -11.61 31.38
C ASP A 425 -5.61 -12.72 30.67
N GLY A 426 -4.53 -13.21 31.27
CA GLY A 426 -3.60 -14.16 30.65
C GLY A 426 -4.15 -15.58 30.51
N THR A 427 -5.41 -15.77 30.15
CA THR A 427 -6.03 -17.09 30.01
C THR A 427 -6.33 -17.38 28.54
N LEU A 428 -5.47 -18.21 27.91
CA LEU A 428 -5.76 -18.86 26.63
C LEU A 428 -6.95 -19.80 26.82
N HIS A 429 -8.16 -19.33 26.54
CA HIS A 429 -9.27 -20.20 26.23
C HIS A 429 -9.24 -20.45 24.71
N PRO A 430 -8.88 -21.66 24.24
CA PRO A 430 -9.32 -22.06 22.91
C PRO A 430 -10.84 -22.01 22.95
N LEU A 431 -11.45 -21.09 22.19
CA LEU A 431 -12.89 -21.04 22.03
C LEU A 431 -13.30 -22.22 21.15
N THR A 432 -13.24 -23.41 21.74
CA THR A 432 -13.96 -24.58 21.28
C THR A 432 -15.41 -24.32 21.70
N LEU A 433 -16.24 -23.89 20.75
CA LEU A 433 -17.69 -23.95 20.95
C LEU A 433 -18.09 -25.43 20.94
N THR A 434 -17.95 -26.09 22.09
CA THR A 434 -18.64 -27.35 22.36
C THR A 434 -20.12 -27.03 22.52
N TYR A 435 -20.89 -27.30 21.46
CA TYR A 435 -22.34 -27.37 21.55
C TYR A 435 -22.69 -28.62 22.37
N THR A 436 -23.31 -28.46 23.53
CA THR A 436 -24.07 -29.54 24.14
C THR A 436 -25.36 -29.70 23.34
N SER A 437 -25.30 -30.49 22.27
CA SER A 437 -26.47 -31.07 21.63
C SER A 437 -26.67 -32.46 22.24
N SER A 438 -27.74 -32.61 23.03
CA SER A 438 -28.32 -33.93 23.21
C SER A 438 -28.99 -34.35 21.89
N ALA A 439 -28.63 -35.55 21.43
CA ALA A 439 -29.15 -36.28 20.27
C ALA A 439 -28.42 -36.09 18.91
N ALA A 440 -27.39 -36.92 18.75
CA ALA A 440 -27.08 -37.79 17.59
C ALA A 440 -26.93 -37.21 16.16
N GLY A 441 -25.69 -37.19 15.67
CA GLY A 441 -25.32 -37.27 14.25
C GLY A 441 -23.96 -36.59 13.95
N PRO A 442 -22.98 -37.25 13.27
CA PRO A 442 -21.67 -36.64 13.04
C PRO A 442 -21.66 -35.89 11.71
N ILE A 443 -21.30 -34.60 11.70
CA ILE A 443 -20.86 -33.94 10.46
C ILE A 443 -19.52 -33.26 10.73
N LYS A 444 -18.52 -33.69 9.96
CA LYS A 444 -17.12 -33.28 10.02
C LYS A 444 -16.92 -31.94 9.28
N PRO A 445 -15.96 -31.09 9.69
CA PRO A 445 -15.50 -29.98 8.86
C PRO A 445 -14.73 -30.53 7.65
N ILE A 446 -14.99 -30.01 6.45
CA ILE A 446 -14.24 -30.35 5.24
C ILE A 446 -13.53 -29.10 4.72
N LEU A 447 -12.21 -29.20 4.63
CA LEU A 447 -11.26 -28.28 4.00
C LEU A 447 -11.24 -28.44 2.46
N GLY A 448 -11.26 -27.30 1.76
CA GLY A 448 -10.48 -26.92 0.56
C GLY A 448 -10.59 -27.70 -0.76
N VAL A 449 -10.80 -26.97 -1.88
CA VAL A 449 -10.17 -27.21 -3.22
C VAL A 449 -10.04 -25.89 -4.02
N GLN A 450 -8.92 -25.71 -4.72
CA GLN A 450 -8.54 -24.67 -5.69
C GLN A 450 -9.05 -24.93 -7.13
N ALA A 451 -9.48 -23.89 -7.85
CA ALA A 451 -9.34 -23.63 -9.31
C ALA A 451 -9.96 -22.23 -9.56
N SER A 452 -9.33 -21.17 -10.08
CA SER A 452 -8.64 -20.90 -11.36
C SER A 452 -9.57 -20.60 -12.55
N SER A 453 -10.41 -19.56 -12.44
CA SER A 453 -10.89 -18.76 -13.58
C SER A 453 -11.66 -17.52 -13.09
N TRP A 454 -11.24 -16.33 -13.52
CA TRP A 454 -11.85 -15.01 -13.27
C TRP A 454 -13.09 -14.79 -14.17
N PRO A 455 -13.96 -13.76 -13.97
CA PRO A 455 -13.78 -12.51 -13.20
C PRO A 455 -14.70 -12.17 -11.99
N LYS A 456 -14.33 -11.03 -11.37
CA LYS A 456 -14.65 -10.45 -10.05
C LYS A 456 -15.68 -9.32 -10.11
N PHE A 457 -16.53 -9.16 -9.09
CA PHE A 457 -17.15 -7.88 -8.70
C PHE A 457 -17.04 -7.51 -7.22
N ILE A 458 -17.31 -6.21 -7.01
CA ILE A 458 -16.84 -5.31 -5.96
C ILE A 458 -18.06 -4.92 -5.12
N LEU A 459 -17.94 -4.90 -3.79
CA LEU A 459 -18.81 -4.09 -2.93
C LEU A 459 -18.26 -2.66 -2.96
N ASP A 460 -18.97 -1.72 -3.58
CA ASP A 460 -18.64 -0.28 -3.56
C ASP A 460 -18.56 0.27 -2.12
N PRO A 461 -17.39 0.73 -1.64
CA PRO A 461 -17.24 1.36 -0.33
C PRO A 461 -17.51 2.88 -0.34
N HIS A 462 -17.79 3.49 -1.50
CA HIS A 462 -18.13 4.93 -1.63
C HIS A 462 -19.62 5.19 -1.71
N ALA A 463 -20.41 4.25 -2.23
CA ALA A 463 -21.81 4.23 -1.89
C ALA A 463 -21.86 3.94 -0.39
N ARG A 464 -22.40 4.86 0.41
CA ARG A 464 -22.77 4.59 1.80
C ARG A 464 -23.86 3.52 1.84
N ILE A 465 -23.60 2.29 1.37
CA ILE A 465 -24.37 1.12 1.74
C ILE A 465 -23.92 0.82 3.15
N SER A 466 -24.33 1.72 4.03
CA SER A 466 -24.62 1.44 5.40
C SER A 466 -25.64 0.29 5.39
N LEU A 467 -25.12 -0.93 5.31
CA LEU A 467 -25.75 -2.06 5.99
C LEU A 467 -25.84 -1.79 7.50
N ALA A 468 -25.28 -0.67 8.00
CA ALA A 468 -25.38 -0.20 9.36
C ALA A 468 -26.80 0.12 9.85
N GLY A 469 -27.83 0.06 9.00
CA GLY A 469 -29.23 0.06 9.45
C GLY A 469 -30.05 -1.16 9.01
N ALA A 470 -29.42 -2.20 8.45
CA ALA A 470 -30.07 -3.49 8.29
C ALA A 470 -30.27 -4.16 9.65
N ARG A 471 -31.52 -4.45 10.04
CA ARG A 471 -31.81 -5.31 11.19
C ARG A 471 -31.47 -6.78 10.90
N PHE A 472 -30.19 -7.10 10.81
CA PHE A 472 -29.70 -8.45 10.47
C PHE A 472 -30.14 -9.54 11.46
N TRP A 473 -30.58 -9.18 12.66
CA TRP A 473 -30.93 -10.13 13.71
C TRP A 473 -32.27 -10.86 13.49
N GLU A 474 -33.10 -10.42 12.55
CA GLU A 474 -34.32 -11.15 12.16
C GLU A 474 -34.07 -12.21 11.07
N LEU A 475 -32.86 -12.27 10.49
CA LEU A 475 -32.56 -13.07 9.29
C LEU A 475 -31.71 -14.28 9.64
N GLY A 476 -32.30 -15.48 9.55
CA GLY A 476 -31.73 -16.74 10.03
C GLY A 476 -30.37 -17.14 9.46
N ARG A 477 -30.17 -17.00 8.13
CA ARG A 477 -28.92 -17.31 7.42
C ARG A 477 -28.70 -16.37 6.23
N TYR A 478 -27.44 -16.00 6.00
CA TYR A 478 -26.99 -15.05 4.98
C TYR A 478 -26.00 -15.70 4.01
N ILE A 479 -26.08 -15.36 2.72
CA ILE A 479 -25.06 -15.74 1.73
C ILE A 479 -24.63 -14.46 0.99
N GLY A 480 -23.33 -14.19 1.02
CA GLY A 480 -22.68 -13.25 0.13
C GLY A 480 -22.17 -13.99 -1.11
N THR A 481 -22.38 -13.44 -2.28
CA THR A 481 -21.84 -13.99 -3.52
C THR A 481 -20.78 -13.00 -4.01
N ASP A 482 -19.48 -13.36 -3.97
CA ASP A 482 -18.42 -13.03 -4.97
C ASP A 482 -16.98 -13.38 -4.47
N ILE A 483 -16.12 -13.87 -5.38
CA ILE A 483 -14.64 -14.08 -5.35
C ILE A 483 -14.07 -15.01 -4.24
N PRO A 484 -13.17 -15.97 -4.57
CA PRO A 484 -12.37 -16.72 -3.59
C PRO A 484 -11.30 -15.89 -2.87
N ASP A 485 -11.49 -14.57 -2.76
CA ASP A 485 -10.60 -13.67 -2.03
C ASP A 485 -11.08 -13.58 -0.58
N TRP A 486 -10.44 -14.36 0.28
CA TRP A 486 -10.73 -14.45 1.70
C TRP A 486 -10.71 -13.07 2.41
N ALA A 487 -10.05 -12.06 1.83
CA ALA A 487 -10.03 -10.69 2.36
C ALA A 487 -11.41 -10.00 2.29
N ILE A 488 -12.22 -10.29 1.27
CA ILE A 488 -13.57 -9.73 1.09
C ILE A 488 -14.55 -10.39 2.05
N LEU A 489 -14.45 -11.72 2.21
CA LEU A 489 -15.24 -12.47 3.18
C LEU A 489 -14.94 -12.00 4.61
N GLY A 490 -13.65 -11.77 4.91
CA GLY A 490 -13.22 -11.20 6.18
C GLY A 490 -13.72 -9.77 6.41
N LEU A 491 -13.86 -8.95 5.35
CA LEU A 491 -14.44 -7.62 5.43
C LEU A 491 -15.96 -7.66 5.69
N ALA A 492 -16.69 -8.50 4.96
CA ALA A 492 -18.13 -8.70 5.15
C ALA A 492 -18.41 -9.21 6.57
N GLU A 493 -17.66 -10.20 7.03
CA GLU A 493 -17.75 -10.73 8.37
C GLU A 493 -17.41 -9.68 9.44
N ALA A 494 -16.36 -8.88 9.25
CA ALA A 494 -15.99 -7.79 10.15
C ALA A 494 -17.04 -6.68 10.22
N ASN A 495 -17.80 -6.45 9.15
CA ASN A 495 -18.90 -5.49 9.14
C ASN A 495 -20.15 -6.02 9.85
N ILE A 496 -20.48 -7.31 9.69
CA ILE A 496 -21.68 -7.92 10.29
C ILE A 496 -21.51 -8.21 11.78
N ARG A 497 -20.32 -8.67 12.18
CA ARG A 497 -20.01 -9.20 13.52
C ARG A 497 -20.30 -8.21 14.67
N PRO A 498 -19.94 -6.92 14.61
CA PRO A 498 -20.24 -5.96 15.68
C PRO A 498 -21.75 -5.78 15.89
N HIS A 499 -22.54 -5.82 14.82
CA HIS A 499 -24.00 -5.68 14.90
C HIS A 499 -24.66 -6.90 15.53
N VAL A 500 -24.20 -8.11 15.18
CA VAL A 500 -24.65 -9.37 15.81
C VAL A 500 -24.32 -9.35 17.31
N GLN A 501 -23.10 -8.94 17.68
CA GLN A 501 -22.68 -8.83 19.08
C GLN A 501 -23.53 -7.82 19.86
N ALA A 502 -23.84 -6.66 19.25
CA ALA A 502 -24.69 -5.65 19.87
C ALA A 502 -26.14 -6.14 20.07
N ALA A 503 -26.67 -6.97 19.16
CA ALA A 503 -28.01 -7.57 19.28
C ALA A 503 -28.07 -8.63 20.40
N VAL A 504 -27.08 -9.53 20.47
CA VAL A 504 -26.95 -10.49 21.58
C VAL A 504 -26.88 -9.77 22.92
N ALA A 505 -26.12 -8.67 22.99
CA ALA A 505 -26.01 -7.86 24.20
C ALA A 505 -27.34 -7.20 24.63
N ARG A 506 -28.31 -7.02 23.72
CA ARG A 506 -29.67 -6.53 24.01
C ARG A 506 -30.65 -7.65 24.38
N GLY A 507 -30.21 -8.91 24.43
CA GLY A 507 -31.07 -10.06 24.75
C GLY A 507 -31.92 -10.56 23.58
N GLU A 508 -31.58 -10.14 22.35
CA GLU A 508 -32.23 -10.60 21.13
C GLU A 508 -31.66 -11.99 20.73
N GLN A 509 -32.49 -12.90 20.21
CA GLN A 509 -32.00 -14.14 19.62
C GLN A 509 -31.20 -13.80 18.36
N ALA A 510 -29.90 -14.09 18.37
CA ALA A 510 -29.05 -13.91 17.20
C ALA A 510 -29.19 -15.10 16.24
N ALA A 511 -29.39 -14.79 14.97
CA ALA A 511 -29.34 -15.75 13.88
C ALA A 511 -27.92 -16.29 13.65
N GLU A 512 -27.83 -17.51 13.10
CA GLU A 512 -26.56 -18.13 12.71
C GLU A 512 -26.09 -17.50 11.39
N CYS A 513 -25.14 -16.56 11.46
CA CYS A 513 -24.58 -15.92 10.28
C CYS A 513 -23.28 -16.62 9.86
N SER A 514 -23.28 -17.19 8.65
CA SER A 514 -22.07 -17.63 7.95
C SER A 514 -21.89 -16.79 6.69
N VAL A 515 -20.64 -16.60 6.25
CA VAL A 515 -20.32 -16.01 4.95
C VAL A 515 -19.59 -17.09 4.15
N GLU A 516 -20.17 -17.50 3.03
CA GLU A 516 -19.64 -18.58 2.19
C GLU A 516 -19.20 -18.03 0.82
N ALA A 517 -18.05 -18.49 0.33
CA ALA A 517 -17.57 -18.14 -0.99
C ALA A 517 -18.26 -19.00 -2.05
N LEU A 518 -18.74 -18.41 -3.14
CA LEU A 518 -19.26 -19.12 -4.29
C LEU A 518 -18.56 -18.62 -5.56
N ASP A 519 -18.03 -19.56 -6.35
CA ASP A 519 -17.54 -19.27 -7.70
C ASP A 519 -18.69 -19.43 -8.68
N TRP A 520 -19.32 -18.31 -9.05
CA TRP A 520 -20.47 -18.32 -9.95
C TRP A 520 -20.12 -18.45 -11.44
N LEU A 521 -18.83 -18.60 -11.77
CA LEU A 521 -18.34 -18.84 -13.13
C LEU A 521 -17.94 -20.29 -13.35
N ALA A 522 -17.90 -21.08 -12.28
CA ALA A 522 -17.67 -22.50 -12.39
C ALA A 522 -18.83 -23.17 -13.14
N ASP A 523 -18.50 -24.06 -14.09
CA ASP A 523 -19.48 -24.90 -14.78
C ASP A 523 -20.27 -25.81 -13.81
N ASP A 524 -19.68 -26.08 -12.64
CA ASP A 524 -20.30 -26.77 -11.50
C ASP A 524 -19.95 -26.02 -10.21
N ILE A 525 -20.94 -25.33 -9.65
CA ILE A 525 -20.83 -24.54 -8.42
C ILE A 525 -20.81 -25.39 -7.14
N GLY A 526 -20.85 -26.72 -7.26
CA GLY A 526 -20.80 -27.65 -6.14
C GLY A 526 -22.11 -27.69 -5.32
N PRO A 527 -22.09 -28.30 -4.12
CA PRO A 527 -23.26 -28.35 -3.26
C PRO A 527 -23.60 -26.95 -2.75
N LEU A 528 -24.76 -26.45 -3.15
CA LEU A 528 -25.23 -25.15 -2.69
C LEU A 528 -25.71 -25.19 -1.23
N PRO A 529 -25.45 -24.11 -0.46
CA PRO A 529 -25.98 -23.97 0.89
C PRO A 529 -27.50 -24.06 0.92
N THR A 530 -28.04 -24.72 1.94
CA THR A 530 -29.48 -24.90 2.18
C THR A 530 -29.91 -24.32 3.52
N GLY A 531 -31.17 -23.93 3.63
CA GLY A 531 -31.74 -23.31 4.83
C GLY A 531 -31.48 -21.81 4.90
N VAL A 532 -31.31 -21.17 3.75
CA VAL A 532 -31.05 -19.73 3.64
C VAL A 532 -32.37 -19.00 3.46
N ASP A 533 -32.58 -17.98 4.28
CA ASP A 533 -33.81 -17.17 4.24
C ASP A 533 -33.62 -15.90 3.41
N VAL A 534 -32.39 -15.37 3.37
CA VAL A 534 -32.07 -14.13 2.64
C VAL A 534 -30.77 -14.26 1.87
N ILE A 535 -30.80 -13.83 0.62
CA ILE A 535 -29.64 -13.69 -0.25
C ILE A 535 -29.44 -12.20 -0.52
N MET A 536 -28.22 -11.69 -0.42
CA MET A 536 -27.95 -10.31 -0.80
C MET A 536 -26.81 -10.23 -1.81
N ALA A 537 -27.01 -9.38 -2.80
CA ALA A 537 -26.03 -9.05 -3.81
C ALA A 537 -26.00 -7.53 -3.96
N ALA A 538 -24.82 -6.94 -4.02
CA ALA A 538 -24.68 -5.51 -4.24
C ALA A 538 -23.57 -5.26 -5.24
N ASP A 539 -23.80 -4.27 -6.09
CA ASP A 539 -22.82 -3.78 -7.05
C ASP A 539 -22.29 -4.90 -7.97
N VAL A 540 -23.23 -5.69 -8.52
CA VAL A 540 -22.97 -6.91 -9.30
C VAL A 540 -23.01 -6.71 -10.83
N VAL A 541 -23.08 -5.46 -11.29
CA VAL A 541 -23.50 -5.13 -12.67
C VAL A 541 -22.47 -4.30 -13.42
N TYR A 542 -21.54 -4.96 -14.13
CA TYR A 542 -20.54 -4.23 -14.93
C TYR A 542 -20.06 -4.87 -16.22
N GLN A 543 -20.28 -6.16 -16.43
CA GLN A 543 -19.97 -6.84 -17.70
C GLN A 543 -21.02 -7.92 -17.99
N ASP A 544 -21.29 -8.13 -19.27
CA ASP A 544 -22.39 -8.98 -19.75
C ASP A 544 -22.23 -10.45 -19.37
N HIS A 545 -21.03 -11.02 -19.56
CA HIS A 545 -20.79 -12.44 -19.24
C HIS A 545 -20.80 -12.71 -17.73
N LEU A 546 -20.42 -11.73 -16.91
CA LEU A 546 -20.49 -11.80 -15.44
C LEU A 546 -21.94 -11.75 -14.96
N THR A 547 -22.75 -10.90 -15.58
CA THR A 547 -24.19 -10.83 -15.34
C THR A 547 -24.85 -12.20 -15.53
N ASP A 548 -24.48 -12.91 -16.59
CA ASP A 548 -25.06 -14.22 -16.89
C ASP A 548 -24.69 -15.28 -15.83
N GLY A 549 -23.42 -15.34 -15.41
CA GLY A 549 -22.97 -16.25 -14.34
C GLY A 549 -23.61 -15.94 -12.98
N PHE A 550 -23.69 -14.65 -12.63
CA PHE A 550 -24.38 -14.19 -11.41
C PHE A 550 -25.86 -14.61 -11.40
N LEU A 551 -26.61 -14.33 -12.48
CA LEU A 551 -28.04 -14.65 -12.53
C LEU A 551 -28.29 -16.17 -12.52
N PHE A 552 -27.41 -16.96 -13.15
CA PHE A 552 -27.46 -18.42 -13.08
C PHE A 552 -27.26 -18.92 -11.64
N THR A 553 -26.26 -18.38 -10.94
CA THR A 553 -25.95 -18.79 -9.56
C THR A 553 -27.04 -18.36 -8.60
N LEU A 554 -27.53 -17.13 -8.72
CA LEU A 554 -28.66 -16.64 -7.94
C LEU A 554 -29.90 -17.51 -8.13
N HIS A 555 -30.18 -17.93 -9.37
CA HIS A 555 -31.30 -18.83 -9.66
C HIS A 555 -31.11 -20.20 -9.02
N SER A 556 -29.89 -20.72 -9.05
CA SER A 556 -29.55 -22.01 -8.44
C SER A 556 -29.67 -21.94 -6.92
N LEU A 557 -29.25 -20.83 -6.30
CA LEU A 557 -29.41 -20.57 -4.87
C LEU A 557 -30.88 -20.45 -4.45
N LEU A 558 -31.69 -19.70 -5.19
CA LEU A 558 -33.13 -19.61 -4.97
C LEU A 558 -33.83 -20.97 -5.17
N THR A 559 -33.31 -21.81 -6.06
CA THR A 559 -33.82 -23.17 -6.25
C THR A 559 -33.46 -24.10 -5.09
N ALA A 560 -32.23 -23.97 -4.56
CA ALA A 560 -31.79 -24.69 -3.37
C ALA A 560 -32.49 -24.18 -2.09
N ASN A 561 -32.97 -22.93 -2.11
CA ASN A 561 -33.66 -22.27 -1.00
C ASN A 561 -34.97 -21.60 -1.48
N PRO A 562 -36.03 -22.39 -1.76
CA PRO A 562 -37.26 -21.85 -2.36
C PRO A 562 -38.00 -20.80 -1.53
N SER A 563 -37.74 -20.77 -0.22
CA SER A 563 -38.31 -19.79 0.72
C SER A 563 -37.46 -18.51 0.84
N ALA A 564 -36.29 -18.46 0.19
CA ALA A 564 -35.39 -17.33 0.30
C ALA A 564 -35.90 -16.10 -0.47
N THR A 565 -35.65 -14.93 0.09
CA THR A 565 -35.77 -13.65 -0.61
C THR A 565 -34.39 -13.14 -0.97
N ALA A 566 -34.17 -12.81 -2.24
CA ALA A 566 -32.94 -12.22 -2.72
C ALA A 566 -33.09 -10.70 -2.90
N PHE A 567 -32.15 -9.93 -2.37
CA PHE A 567 -32.06 -8.48 -2.57
C PHE A 567 -30.82 -8.15 -3.40
N ILE A 568 -31.01 -7.51 -4.56
CA ILE A 568 -29.94 -7.15 -5.49
C ILE A 568 -29.87 -5.63 -5.62
N CYS A 569 -28.81 -5.02 -5.11
CA CYS A 569 -28.57 -3.60 -5.25
C CYS A 569 -27.64 -3.36 -6.45
N ALA A 570 -28.07 -2.59 -7.45
CA ALA A 570 -27.32 -2.35 -8.67
C ALA A 570 -27.18 -0.84 -8.95
N GLU A 571 -25.96 -0.41 -9.27
CA GLU A 571 -25.65 0.98 -9.65
C GLU A 571 -25.84 1.17 -11.16
N LYS A 572 -26.51 2.24 -11.58
CA LYS A 572 -26.45 2.69 -12.98
C LYS A 572 -25.16 3.46 -13.21
N ARG A 573 -24.11 2.77 -13.67
CA ARG A 573 -22.87 3.41 -14.13
C ARG A 573 -23.00 3.89 -15.57
N PHE A 574 -23.20 5.19 -15.75
CA PHE A 574 -23.27 5.81 -17.07
C PHE A 574 -21.89 5.96 -17.69
N ASN A 575 -21.67 5.33 -18.83
CA ASN A 575 -20.46 5.43 -19.62
C ASN A 575 -20.72 6.20 -20.93
N TRP A 576 -19.70 6.88 -21.44
CA TRP A 576 -19.74 7.53 -22.75
C TRP A 576 -18.96 6.70 -23.76
N HIS A 577 -19.62 6.20 -24.80
CA HIS A 577 -18.96 5.52 -25.91
C HIS A 577 -18.90 6.41 -27.14
N ALA A 578 -17.85 6.25 -27.95
CA ALA A 578 -17.60 7.06 -29.14
C ALA A 578 -18.73 7.01 -30.20
N THR A 579 -19.63 6.03 -30.09
CA THR A 579 -20.79 5.82 -30.97
C THR A 579 -22.12 6.26 -30.38
N ASP A 580 -22.15 6.61 -29.09
CA ASP A 580 -23.38 6.96 -28.39
C ASP A 580 -23.61 8.48 -28.42
N ASP A 581 -24.86 8.88 -28.66
CA ASP A 581 -25.32 10.27 -28.67
C ASP A 581 -25.59 10.83 -27.26
N ARG A 582 -25.59 9.96 -26.24
CA ARG A 582 -25.79 10.26 -24.81
C ARG A 582 -25.14 9.20 -23.93
N PRO A 583 -24.87 9.48 -22.64
CA PRO A 583 -24.34 8.48 -21.72
C PRO A 583 -25.36 7.34 -21.55
N ARG A 584 -24.88 6.09 -21.50
CA ARG A 584 -25.71 4.90 -21.28
C ARG A 584 -25.15 4.05 -20.14
N ALA A 585 -26.03 3.39 -19.41
CA ALA A 585 -25.65 2.44 -18.38
C ALA A 585 -25.68 1.02 -18.95
N MET A 586 -24.86 0.73 -19.97
CA MET A 586 -25.01 -0.47 -20.80
C MET A 586 -25.01 -1.78 -20.00
N ALA A 587 -24.13 -1.92 -19.00
CA ALA A 587 -24.12 -3.11 -18.15
C ALA A 587 -25.42 -3.25 -17.33
N PHE A 588 -25.94 -2.13 -16.81
CA PHE A 588 -27.23 -2.11 -16.12
C PHE A 588 -28.40 -2.44 -17.05
N GLU A 589 -28.39 -1.87 -18.25
CA GLU A 589 -29.40 -2.14 -19.27
C GLU A 589 -29.39 -3.63 -19.67
N TYR A 590 -28.21 -4.23 -19.84
CA TYR A 590 -28.04 -5.66 -20.12
C TYR A 590 -28.57 -6.52 -18.97
N PHE A 591 -28.19 -6.22 -17.72
CA PHE A 591 -28.70 -6.89 -16.53
C PHE A 591 -30.23 -6.83 -16.45
N ALA A 592 -30.80 -5.63 -16.59
CA ALA A 592 -32.24 -5.44 -16.54
C ALA A 592 -32.96 -6.20 -17.67
N GLU A 593 -32.40 -6.23 -18.88
CA GLU A 593 -32.93 -7.02 -19.99
C GLU A 593 -32.92 -8.52 -19.66
N ARG A 594 -31.79 -9.06 -19.20
CA ARG A 594 -31.64 -10.47 -18.85
C ARG A 594 -32.65 -10.90 -17.79
N VAL A 595 -32.78 -10.13 -16.70
CA VAL A 595 -33.73 -10.45 -15.64
C VAL A 595 -35.16 -10.40 -16.17
N LYS A 596 -35.56 -9.32 -16.86
CA LYS A 596 -36.93 -9.14 -17.37
C LYS A 596 -37.30 -10.17 -18.44
N ARG A 597 -36.35 -10.59 -19.27
CA ARG A 597 -36.62 -11.49 -20.40
C ARG A 597 -36.52 -12.96 -20.02
N TRP A 598 -35.53 -13.35 -19.22
CA TRP A 598 -35.19 -14.76 -19.01
C TRP A 598 -35.61 -15.28 -17.63
N TYR A 599 -35.66 -14.40 -16.64
CA TYR A 599 -35.96 -14.78 -15.25
C TYR A 599 -37.34 -14.34 -14.77
N ALA A 600 -37.97 -13.34 -15.38
CA ALA A 600 -39.35 -12.96 -15.07
C ALA A 600 -40.37 -14.13 -15.12
N PRO A 601 -40.23 -15.17 -15.97
CA PRO A 601 -41.10 -16.35 -15.88
C PRO A 601 -40.88 -17.20 -14.63
N LYS A 602 -39.67 -17.15 -14.05
CA LYS A 602 -39.20 -18.01 -12.94
C LYS A 602 -39.18 -17.31 -11.59
N TRP A 603 -39.12 -15.98 -11.57
CA TRP A 603 -39.01 -15.15 -10.38
C TRP A 603 -40.20 -14.21 -10.24
N ASN A 604 -40.57 -13.89 -9.00
CA ASN A 604 -41.27 -12.65 -8.70
C ASN A 604 -40.21 -11.58 -8.47
N ILE A 605 -40.37 -10.42 -9.11
CA ILE A 605 -39.38 -9.34 -9.09
C ILE A 605 -40.12 -8.06 -8.73
N VAL A 606 -39.62 -7.36 -7.71
CA VAL A 606 -40.06 -6.02 -7.34
C VAL A 606 -38.87 -5.08 -7.48
N GLU A 607 -39.03 -4.03 -8.30
CA GLU A 607 -37.99 -3.03 -8.55
C GLU A 607 -38.29 -1.79 -7.70
N HIS A 608 -37.34 -1.40 -6.86
CA HIS A 608 -37.41 -0.21 -6.02
C HIS A 608 -36.39 0.81 -6.52
N ASN A 609 -36.89 1.97 -6.96
CA ASN A 609 -36.03 3.08 -7.33
C ASN A 609 -35.61 3.81 -6.04
N VAL A 610 -34.30 3.89 -5.78
CA VAL A 610 -33.79 4.36 -4.47
C VAL A 610 -33.81 5.91 -4.40
N SER A 611 -34.15 6.60 -5.49
CA SER A 611 -34.35 8.05 -5.51
C SER A 611 -35.69 8.45 -4.86
N ASP A 612 -35.62 9.06 -3.67
CA ASP A 612 -36.65 9.82 -2.92
C ASP A 612 -38.00 9.15 -2.55
N GLU A 613 -38.47 8.09 -3.21
CA GLU A 613 -39.83 7.54 -2.98
C GLU A 613 -39.91 6.49 -1.85
N VAL A 614 -38.79 5.93 -1.40
CA VAL A 614 -38.75 4.91 -0.33
C VAL A 614 -39.07 5.49 1.06
N LEU A 615 -39.06 6.82 1.22
CA LEU A 615 -39.35 7.50 2.49
C LEU A 615 -40.84 7.56 2.87
N ALA A 616 -41.77 7.16 1.98
CA ALA A 616 -43.21 7.39 2.17
C ALA A 616 -44.05 6.14 2.48
N ALA A 617 -43.52 4.93 2.32
CA ALA A 617 -44.25 3.68 2.55
C ALA A 617 -43.62 2.93 3.73
N GLY A 618 -44.11 3.19 4.95
CA GLY A 618 -43.56 2.70 6.24
C GLY A 618 -43.50 1.18 6.45
N GLY A 619 -42.84 0.46 5.55
CA GLY A 619 -42.32 -0.89 5.71
C GLY A 619 -40.80 -0.82 5.74
N ARG A 620 -40.21 -1.51 6.73
CA ARG A 620 -38.81 -1.46 7.22
C ARG A 620 -37.69 -1.63 6.16
N ILE A 621 -37.61 -0.74 5.18
CA ILE A 621 -36.50 -0.62 4.20
C ILE A 621 -35.78 0.73 4.36
N ASP A 622 -36.43 1.70 4.99
CA ASP A 622 -35.93 3.03 5.34
C ASP A 622 -34.69 3.00 6.27
N GLU A 623 -34.43 1.87 6.93
CA GLU A 623 -33.20 1.67 7.73
C GLU A 623 -32.00 1.19 6.86
N PHE A 624 -32.20 0.72 5.62
CA PHE A 624 -31.13 0.15 4.78
C PHE A 624 -30.43 1.14 3.84
N ALA A 625 -30.92 2.39 3.74
CA ALA A 625 -30.45 3.31 2.72
C ALA A 625 -30.31 4.76 3.20
N ALA A 626 -29.07 5.16 3.52
CA ALA A 626 -28.66 6.55 3.61
C ALA A 626 -27.58 6.81 2.56
N PHE A 627 -27.92 7.45 1.43
CA PHE A 627 -27.00 7.58 0.29
C PHE A 627 -26.93 8.97 -0.32
N ASP A 628 -25.73 9.27 -0.81
CA ASP A 628 -25.30 10.52 -1.42
C ASP A 628 -25.08 10.31 -2.93
N GLY A 629 -25.96 10.89 -3.77
CA GLY A 629 -25.66 11.24 -5.16
C GLY A 629 -25.55 10.16 -6.27
N LYS A 630 -25.83 8.87 -6.03
CA LYS A 630 -25.76 7.79 -7.04
C LYS A 630 -27.13 7.23 -7.45
N ASP A 631 -27.30 6.90 -8.74
CA ASP A 631 -28.57 6.35 -9.29
C ASP A 631 -28.60 4.81 -9.11
N MET A 632 -29.13 4.37 -7.98
CA MET A 632 -29.18 2.96 -7.55
C MET A 632 -30.58 2.36 -7.71
N ILE A 633 -30.64 1.08 -8.06
CA ILE A 633 -31.89 0.30 -8.10
C ILE A 633 -31.75 -0.93 -7.22
N LEU A 634 -32.73 -1.14 -6.34
CA LEU A 634 -32.84 -2.34 -5.51
C LEU A 634 -33.90 -3.28 -6.11
N TRP A 635 -33.53 -4.54 -6.32
CA TRP A 635 -34.42 -5.58 -6.80
C TRP A 635 -34.67 -6.58 -5.68
N GLU A 636 -35.93 -6.76 -5.31
CA GLU A 636 -36.37 -7.87 -4.46
C GLU A 636 -36.84 -9.03 -5.37
N VAL A 637 -36.29 -10.22 -5.15
CA VAL A 637 -36.46 -11.38 -6.02
C VAL A 637 -36.80 -12.61 -5.19
N THR A 638 -37.91 -13.28 -5.52
CA THR A 638 -38.28 -14.58 -4.93
C THR A 638 -38.57 -15.61 -6.02
N LEU A 639 -38.41 -16.90 -5.71
CA LEU A 639 -38.71 -17.96 -6.66
C LEU A 639 -40.22 -18.14 -6.83
N LYS A 640 -40.71 -18.28 -8.08
CA LYS A 640 -42.12 -18.62 -8.32
C LYS A 640 -42.41 -20.09 -7.97
N PRO A 641 -43.63 -20.40 -7.47
CA PRO A 641 -44.05 -21.77 -7.24
C PRO A 641 -43.89 -22.63 -8.51
N GLY A 642 -43.19 -23.76 -8.39
CA GLY A 642 -42.96 -24.70 -9.51
C GLY A 642 -41.77 -24.37 -10.43
N ALA A 643 -41.05 -23.27 -10.21
CA ALA A 643 -39.88 -22.91 -11.02
C ALA A 643 -38.59 -23.68 -10.66
N GLY A 644 -38.60 -24.49 -9.58
CA GLY A 644 -37.44 -25.25 -9.09
C GLY A 644 -37.29 -26.69 -9.64
N ALA A 645 -38.16 -27.13 -10.56
CA ALA A 645 -38.01 -28.44 -11.18
C ALA A 645 -36.90 -28.39 -12.25
N ARG A 646 -35.74 -28.99 -11.96
CA ARG A 646 -34.65 -29.19 -12.93
C ARG A 646 -35.20 -29.78 -14.24
N ARG A 647 -34.95 -29.11 -15.36
CA ARG A 647 -34.86 -29.78 -16.66
C ARG A 647 -33.40 -30.06 -16.96
#